data_AF-D1JE43-F1
#
_entry.id   AF-D1JE43-F1
#
_cell.length_a   1.000
_cell.length_b   1.000
_cell.length_c   1.000
_cell.angle_alpha   90.00
_cell.angle_beta   90.00
_cell.angle_gamma   90.00
#
_symmetry.space_group_name_H-M   'P 1'
#
loop_
_entity.id
_entity.type
_entity.pdbx_description
1 polymer ?
#
loop_
_entity_poly.entity_id
_entity_poly.type
_entity_poly.pdbx_seq_one_letter_code
_entity_poly.pdbx_strand_id
1 'polypeptide(L)'
;MCAGTHTIKITKNGRAASITKCFQSGSTYSWVSMPDYWCRDTYEHPPYEDVCLGVPFFSQRDSKWKDQKLGKSTGNIGAHGCALTSAAMVSKYFGWDIDPLRLDAALTEIDGIAPNGNLDWPKVEEASGGYVDWIDKKGHQKWSNIEQELSQNNPYIINAHFTDAKGKDNLHFVVIRGKVGSEYHFWDPADLPRDEDRIWPNGALGRTYTWGNKQTDKRIYLYHKGSRPSEKNSISVIDKPPYFYKWSNTGHLDYWLEKNCEGHTYYRTYVGGMSWLGGSPSEPDCWARFKPYLSQPGKYEVYAYFYADKYTSTIVPFTVRYVGGTETIKVDQYSSIPAWKEKYLGTWYFKEGQDTYVEVTDATGERYDEIKGLTIGGIKFVKKETVPTPAKILTVPYYNQGNTDWCVPTSMSMIFKYYGQNIHSWDIAKDWNLARDLPEGLFMWERQGWNVRQYFMDHSLSTNVEFPPINFDTIEDQIDQNMPVFLALHSIEHVVVIVGYDNTVGSEKFYISDPSGAFVSDELKLGSPPYVAVPVDRNDVANYAGGLLSYAIAVDGTPAPPKGTIDLQDYGFYFCYPERPNFAQVYSWFYGLDKGLIWEHFPRHPLALNPEDWFKFDQYIANQMDDLQTYFLKIDFTKEGYSNSHFVEIAVDGRSRKKKYNDGFNSSSRSIGGGIWRIYCNLNSLGYKTRKEVR
;
A
#
# COMPACT_ATOMS: atom_id res chain seq x y z
N MET A 1 -28.25 -43.66 5.60
CA MET A 1 -29.59 -43.35 5.04
C MET A 1 -29.68 -43.98 3.65
N CYS A 2 -30.85 -44.44 3.22
CA CYS A 2 -31.05 -44.91 1.84
C CYS A 2 -30.82 -43.76 0.86
N ALA A 3 -30.27 -44.06 -0.32
CA ALA A 3 -29.97 -43.03 -1.33
C ALA A 3 -31.26 -42.28 -1.72
N GLY A 4 -31.25 -40.95 -1.64
CA GLY A 4 -32.42 -40.13 -1.95
C GLY A 4 -32.36 -38.72 -1.37
N THR A 5 -33.33 -37.89 -1.76
CA THR A 5 -33.46 -36.53 -1.22
C THR A 5 -34.10 -36.59 0.16
N HIS A 6 -33.34 -36.19 1.17
CA HIS A 6 -33.81 -36.13 2.56
C HIS A 6 -33.62 -34.72 3.11
N THR A 7 -34.47 -34.32 4.05
CA THR A 7 -34.30 -33.09 4.82
C THR A 7 -33.82 -33.44 6.22
N ILE A 8 -32.66 -32.94 6.60
CA ILE A 8 -32.16 -33.03 7.97
C ILE A 8 -32.45 -31.69 8.65
N LYS A 9 -33.21 -31.73 9.74
CA LYS A 9 -33.56 -30.55 10.55
C LYS A 9 -33.01 -30.73 11.96
N ILE A 10 -32.34 -29.69 12.47
CA ILE A 10 -31.81 -29.65 13.83
C ILE A 10 -32.44 -28.47 14.55
N THR A 11 -32.81 -28.67 15.81
CA THR A 11 -33.58 -27.70 16.61
C THR A 11 -32.89 -27.50 17.97
N LYS A 12 -32.63 -26.26 18.38
CA LYS A 12 -32.09 -25.88 19.71
C LYS A 12 -32.70 -24.55 20.15
N ASN A 13 -33.14 -24.43 21.40
CA ASN A 13 -33.70 -23.20 22.00
C ASN A 13 -34.81 -22.51 21.15
N GLY A 14 -35.75 -23.30 20.59
CA GLY A 14 -36.86 -22.79 19.79
C GLY A 14 -36.50 -22.34 18.37
N ARG A 15 -35.24 -22.45 17.97
CA ARG A 15 -34.74 -22.15 16.62
C ARG A 15 -34.49 -23.44 15.85
N ALA A 16 -34.69 -23.42 14.54
CA ALA A 16 -34.41 -24.56 13.68
C ALA A 16 -33.58 -24.19 12.45
N ALA A 17 -32.68 -25.09 12.05
CA ALA A 17 -31.99 -25.06 10.77
C ALA A 17 -32.26 -26.38 10.04
N SER A 18 -32.45 -26.32 8.73
CA SER A 18 -32.68 -27.51 7.91
C SER A 18 -31.92 -27.46 6.60
N ILE A 19 -31.39 -28.60 6.18
CA ILE A 19 -30.81 -28.80 4.86
C ILE A 19 -31.53 -29.94 4.15
N THR A 20 -31.94 -29.70 2.91
CA THR A 20 -32.49 -30.73 2.03
C THR A 20 -31.46 -31.06 0.97
N LYS A 21 -30.99 -32.32 0.94
CA LYS A 21 -29.99 -32.77 -0.03
C LYS A 21 -30.22 -34.21 -0.44
N CYS A 22 -29.77 -34.57 -1.63
CA CYS A 22 -29.72 -35.96 -2.07
C CYS A 22 -28.51 -36.65 -1.44
N PHE A 23 -28.75 -37.47 -0.40
CA PHE A 23 -27.71 -38.19 0.32
C PHE A 23 -27.46 -39.54 -0.35
N GLN A 24 -26.19 -39.88 -0.56
CA GLN A 24 -25.76 -41.16 -1.14
C GLN A 24 -25.52 -42.22 -0.06
N SER A 25 -25.85 -43.48 -0.37
CA SER A 25 -25.60 -44.61 0.53
C SER A 25 -24.09 -44.87 0.65
N GLY A 26 -23.59 -45.10 1.88
CA GLY A 26 -22.18 -45.39 2.14
C GLY A 26 -21.25 -44.18 2.30
N SER A 27 -21.76 -42.95 2.20
CA SER A 27 -20.98 -41.72 2.42
C SER A 27 -21.20 -41.13 3.81
N THR A 28 -20.14 -40.56 4.40
CA THR A 28 -20.19 -39.82 5.67
C THR A 28 -20.41 -38.34 5.39
N TYR A 29 -21.38 -37.73 6.09
CA TYR A 29 -21.68 -36.31 5.98
C TYR A 29 -21.55 -35.66 7.36
N SER A 30 -20.79 -34.57 7.43
CA SER A 30 -20.52 -33.82 8.67
C SER A 30 -21.13 -32.42 8.58
N TRP A 31 -21.75 -31.97 9.67
CA TRP A 31 -22.24 -30.60 9.78
C TRP A 31 -21.12 -29.74 10.37
N VAL A 32 -20.47 -28.96 9.51
CA VAL A 32 -19.17 -28.32 9.82
C VAL A 32 -19.28 -26.98 10.57
N SER A 33 -20.48 -26.38 10.63
CA SER A 33 -20.73 -25.19 11.44
C SER A 33 -22.23 -24.99 11.70
N MET A 34 -22.56 -24.39 12.85
CA MET A 34 -23.89 -23.83 13.11
C MET A 34 -23.91 -22.37 12.63
N PRO A 35 -25.08 -21.79 12.28
CA PRO A 35 -25.18 -20.36 12.03
C PRO A 35 -24.77 -19.55 13.27
N ASP A 36 -23.97 -18.48 13.07
CA ASP A 36 -23.35 -17.68 14.15
C ASP A 36 -24.33 -17.21 15.23
N TYR A 37 -25.60 -17.04 14.87
CA TYR A 37 -26.68 -16.61 15.77
C TYR A 37 -27.14 -17.69 16.77
N TRP A 38 -26.64 -18.93 16.71
CA TRP A 38 -26.93 -20.02 17.67
C TRP A 38 -25.87 -20.18 18.78
N CYS A 39 -24.73 -19.52 18.66
CA CYS A 39 -23.61 -19.61 19.59
C CYS A 39 -23.67 -18.57 20.73
N ARG A 40 -24.78 -17.84 20.88
CA ARG A 40 -24.97 -16.80 21.90
C ARG A 40 -26.06 -17.25 22.89
N ASP A 41 -25.65 -17.69 24.08
CA ASP A 41 -26.53 -18.31 25.08
C ASP A 41 -27.10 -17.35 26.15
N THR A 42 -26.82 -16.04 26.12
CA THR A 42 -27.43 -15.10 27.07
C THR A 42 -27.71 -13.73 26.46
N TYR A 43 -28.98 -13.30 26.60
CA TYR A 43 -29.42 -11.93 26.39
C TYR A 43 -29.15 -11.16 27.69
N GLU A 44 -27.89 -10.79 27.90
CA GLU A 44 -27.53 -9.58 28.65
C GLU A 44 -26.82 -8.68 27.65
N HIS A 45 -27.18 -7.40 27.63
CA HIS A 45 -26.58 -6.42 26.74
C HIS A 45 -25.04 -6.55 26.80
N PRO A 46 -24.32 -6.70 25.67
CA PRO A 46 -22.89 -6.60 25.71
C PRO A 46 -22.53 -5.20 26.24
N PRO A 47 -21.48 -5.05 27.08
CA PRO A 47 -20.94 -3.73 27.34
C PRO A 47 -20.64 -3.10 25.98
N TYR A 48 -21.19 -1.92 25.74
CA TYR A 48 -20.89 -1.11 24.57
C TYR A 48 -19.38 -1.09 24.39
N GLU A 49 -18.85 -1.66 23.30
CA GLU A 49 -17.44 -1.48 22.97
C GLU A 49 -17.21 0.02 22.85
N ASP A 50 -16.18 0.56 23.49
CA ASP A 50 -15.87 1.97 23.43
C ASP A 50 -15.67 2.37 21.95
N VAL A 51 -16.59 3.17 21.40
CA VAL A 51 -16.53 3.63 20.02
C VAL A 51 -16.10 5.08 20.03
N CYS A 52 -15.02 5.39 19.32
CA CYS A 52 -14.50 6.74 19.20
C CYS A 52 -14.08 7.00 17.74
N LEU A 53 -15.01 7.50 16.93
CA LEU A 53 -14.81 7.69 15.49
C LEU A 53 -13.80 8.79 15.20
N GLY A 54 -12.85 8.54 14.29
CA GLY A 54 -11.83 9.51 13.84
C GLY A 54 -12.38 10.66 12.98
N VAL A 55 -13.43 11.33 13.45
CA VAL A 55 -14.00 12.51 12.80
C VAL A 55 -12.97 13.64 12.89
N PRO A 56 -12.63 14.32 11.78
CA PRO A 56 -11.72 15.47 11.83
C PRO A 56 -12.36 16.64 12.56
N PHE A 57 -11.58 17.39 13.33
CA PHE A 57 -12.04 18.60 14.00
C PHE A 57 -11.90 19.83 13.09
N PHE A 58 -12.93 20.68 13.09
CA PHE A 58 -12.88 22.02 12.52
C PHE A 58 -13.46 23.03 13.50
N SER A 59 -12.73 24.14 13.69
CA SER A 59 -13.20 25.28 14.45
C SER A 59 -13.89 26.28 13.52
N GLN A 60 -15.11 26.71 13.83
CA GLN A 60 -15.75 27.82 13.11
C GLN A 60 -14.98 29.13 13.32
N ARG A 61 -14.16 29.21 14.37
CA ARG A 61 -13.36 30.38 14.78
C ARG A 61 -11.93 30.36 14.23
N ASP A 62 -11.60 29.42 13.34
CA ASP A 62 -10.30 29.38 12.67
C ASP A 62 -10.07 30.67 11.87
N SER A 63 -8.87 31.25 11.99
CA SER A 63 -8.51 32.49 11.31
C SER A 63 -8.59 32.40 9.79
N LYS A 64 -8.53 31.20 9.21
CA LYS A 64 -8.68 30.96 7.77
C LYS A 64 -10.05 31.35 7.23
N TRP A 65 -11.11 31.25 8.02
CA TRP A 65 -12.49 31.46 7.52
C TRP A 65 -13.43 32.19 8.49
N LYS A 66 -13.06 32.43 9.74
CA LYS A 66 -13.96 33.04 10.74
C LYS A 66 -14.58 34.38 10.31
N ASP A 67 -13.86 35.15 9.50
CA ASP A 67 -14.28 36.49 9.05
C ASP A 67 -15.04 36.44 7.72
N GLN A 68 -15.11 35.28 7.07
CA GLN A 68 -15.84 35.08 5.82
C GLN A 68 -17.35 35.09 6.08
N LYS A 69 -18.12 35.72 5.18
CA LYS A 69 -19.58 35.73 5.27
C LYS A 69 -20.11 34.30 5.24
N LEU A 70 -21.18 34.06 6.00
CA LEU A 70 -21.89 32.80 5.97
C LEU A 70 -22.93 32.86 4.84
N GLY A 71 -22.59 32.29 3.69
CA GLY A 71 -23.29 32.45 2.43
C GLY A 71 -23.68 33.89 2.11
N LYS A 72 -24.95 34.12 1.76
CA LYS A 72 -25.50 35.46 1.45
C LYS A 72 -26.04 36.21 2.69
N SER A 73 -25.77 35.71 3.90
CA SER A 73 -26.29 36.31 5.14
C SER A 73 -25.50 37.55 5.58
N THR A 74 -25.99 38.22 6.62
CA THR A 74 -25.28 39.34 7.28
C THR A 74 -24.23 38.88 8.31
N GLY A 75 -24.22 37.60 8.65
CA GLY A 75 -23.28 37.01 9.61
C GLY A 75 -22.01 36.45 8.96
N ASN A 76 -21.04 36.07 9.78
CA ASN A 76 -19.83 35.36 9.36
C ASN A 76 -19.76 33.95 9.95
N ILE A 77 -18.89 33.11 9.38
CA ILE A 77 -18.69 31.72 9.83
C ILE A 77 -18.27 31.68 11.30
N GLY A 78 -17.42 32.61 11.74
CA GLY A 78 -16.93 32.69 13.12
C GLY A 78 -18.03 32.84 14.16
N ALA A 79 -19.03 33.68 13.89
CA ALA A 79 -20.11 33.96 14.84
C ALA A 79 -21.31 33.02 14.68
N HIS A 80 -21.58 32.51 13.47
CA HIS A 80 -22.85 31.83 13.14
C HIS A 80 -22.69 30.47 12.43
N GLY A 81 -21.46 30.00 12.20
CA GLY A 81 -21.17 28.85 11.35
C GLY A 81 -21.18 27.47 12.03
N CYS A 82 -21.79 27.29 13.21
CA CYS A 82 -21.72 26.01 13.93
C CYS A 82 -22.33 24.83 13.15
N ALA A 83 -23.47 25.05 12.49
CA ALA A 83 -24.12 24.05 11.64
C ALA A 83 -23.25 23.65 10.44
N LEU A 84 -22.78 24.67 9.69
CA LEU A 84 -21.90 24.51 8.53
C LEU A 84 -20.62 23.76 8.89
N THR A 85 -19.98 24.16 9.99
CA THR A 85 -18.72 23.56 10.44
C THR A 85 -18.91 22.11 10.88
N SER A 86 -20.02 21.81 11.56
CA SER A 86 -20.38 20.43 11.94
C SER A 86 -20.64 19.56 10.72
N ALA A 87 -21.36 20.08 9.72
CA ALA A 87 -21.60 19.39 8.45
C ALA A 87 -20.28 19.14 7.68
N ALA A 88 -19.34 20.07 7.70
CA ALA A 88 -18.02 19.90 7.08
C ALA A 88 -17.19 18.79 7.77
N MET A 89 -17.20 18.72 9.11
CA MET A 89 -16.50 17.65 9.85
C MET A 89 -17.04 16.26 9.49
N VAL A 90 -18.35 16.10 9.49
CA VAL A 90 -19.00 14.82 9.15
C VAL A 90 -18.83 14.47 7.67
N SER A 91 -18.95 15.45 6.77
CA SER A 91 -18.71 15.24 5.34
C SER A 91 -17.29 14.77 5.05
N LYS A 92 -16.30 15.38 5.71
CA LYS A 92 -14.90 14.99 5.59
C LYS A 92 -14.62 13.61 6.16
N TYR A 93 -15.27 13.24 7.26
CA TYR A 93 -15.21 11.89 7.80
C TYR A 93 -15.66 10.84 6.78
N PHE A 94 -16.71 11.10 6.00
CA PHE A 94 -17.16 10.21 4.92
C PHE A 94 -16.35 10.30 3.62
N GLY A 95 -15.25 11.06 3.62
CA GLY A 95 -14.27 11.10 2.53
C GLY A 95 -14.46 12.25 1.55
N TRP A 96 -15.44 13.14 1.74
CA TRP A 96 -15.52 14.37 0.95
C TRP A 96 -14.42 15.34 1.41
N ASP A 97 -13.36 15.51 0.63
CA ASP A 97 -12.30 16.47 0.99
C ASP A 97 -12.81 17.91 0.94
N ILE A 98 -13.38 18.34 2.06
CA ILE A 98 -14.01 19.63 2.27
C ILE A 98 -13.50 20.24 3.59
N ASP A 99 -13.72 21.54 3.76
CA ASP A 99 -13.56 22.30 4.99
C ASP A 99 -14.71 23.33 5.10
N PRO A 100 -14.85 24.07 6.21
CA PRO A 100 -15.99 24.99 6.38
C PRO A 100 -16.07 26.06 5.30
N LEU A 101 -14.93 26.58 4.83
CA LEU A 101 -14.90 27.61 3.80
C LEU A 101 -15.36 27.07 2.44
N ARG A 102 -14.82 25.91 2.03
CA ARG A 102 -15.20 25.27 0.77
C ARG A 102 -16.65 24.76 0.79
N LEU A 103 -17.15 24.33 1.95
CA LEU A 103 -18.56 23.94 2.09
C LEU A 103 -19.49 25.16 2.00
N ASP A 104 -19.14 26.29 2.62
CA ASP A 104 -19.92 27.53 2.52
C ASP A 104 -20.07 27.98 1.06
N ALA A 105 -18.95 27.96 0.32
CA ALA A 105 -18.91 28.28 -1.09
C ALA A 105 -19.82 27.35 -1.92
N ALA A 106 -19.67 26.04 -1.75
CA ALA A 106 -20.44 25.04 -2.50
C ALA A 106 -21.95 25.19 -2.24
N LEU A 107 -22.34 25.44 -0.99
CA LEU A 107 -23.74 25.65 -0.64
C LEU A 107 -24.27 26.99 -1.14
N THR A 108 -23.45 28.05 -1.12
CA THR A 108 -23.86 29.38 -1.59
C THR A 108 -24.20 29.39 -3.08
N GLU A 109 -23.49 28.60 -3.88
CA GLU A 109 -23.74 28.44 -5.31
C GLU A 109 -25.12 27.82 -5.61
N ILE A 110 -25.61 26.94 -4.73
CA ILE A 110 -26.88 26.23 -4.89
C ILE A 110 -27.98 26.72 -3.94
N ASP A 111 -27.82 27.92 -3.38
CA ASP A 111 -28.70 28.55 -2.38
C ASP A 111 -28.99 27.67 -1.14
N GLY A 112 -28.02 26.86 -0.73
CA GLY A 112 -28.08 25.96 0.43
C GLY A 112 -27.89 26.63 1.80
N ILE A 113 -27.68 27.95 1.82
CA ILE A 113 -27.68 28.76 3.05
C ILE A 113 -28.67 29.90 2.86
N ALA A 114 -29.71 29.94 3.69
CA ALA A 114 -30.74 30.95 3.62
C ALA A 114 -30.19 32.35 4.00
N PRO A 115 -30.85 33.46 3.59
CA PRO A 115 -30.39 34.82 3.89
C PRO A 115 -30.23 35.13 5.39
N ASN A 116 -30.89 34.37 6.27
CA ASN A 116 -30.76 34.49 7.71
C ASN A 116 -29.62 33.64 8.31
N GLY A 117 -28.82 32.97 7.48
CA GLY A 117 -27.69 32.12 7.88
C GLY A 117 -28.05 30.67 8.20
N ASN A 118 -29.32 30.26 8.03
CA ASN A 118 -29.71 28.88 8.29
C ASN A 118 -29.22 27.95 7.17
N LEU A 119 -28.55 26.87 7.57
CA LEU A 119 -28.15 25.77 6.69
C LEU A 119 -29.38 24.96 6.25
N ASP A 120 -29.51 24.74 4.94
CA ASP A 120 -30.43 23.76 4.38
C ASP A 120 -29.73 22.38 4.32
N TRP A 121 -30.06 21.49 5.25
CA TRP A 121 -29.36 20.21 5.42
C TRP A 121 -29.39 19.29 4.19
N PRO A 122 -30.52 19.06 3.50
CA PRO A 122 -30.53 18.28 2.26
C PRO A 122 -29.65 18.89 1.15
N LYS A 123 -29.36 20.19 1.17
CA LYS A 123 -28.43 20.81 0.23
C LYS A 123 -26.98 20.40 0.46
N VAL A 124 -26.63 19.88 1.64
CA VAL A 124 -25.31 19.29 1.89
C VAL A 124 -25.15 17.97 1.16
N GLU A 125 -26.18 17.12 1.14
CA GLU A 125 -26.20 15.91 0.31
C GLU A 125 -26.05 16.27 -1.17
N GLU A 126 -26.82 17.25 -1.66
CA GLU A 126 -26.72 17.75 -3.05
C GLU A 126 -25.32 18.28 -3.37
N ALA A 127 -24.75 19.13 -2.51
CA ALA A 127 -23.41 19.70 -2.69
C ALA A 127 -22.30 18.65 -2.62
N SER A 128 -22.51 17.60 -1.83
CA SER A 128 -21.59 16.47 -1.73
C SER A 128 -21.66 15.57 -2.97
N GLY A 129 -22.78 15.60 -3.69
CA GLY A 129 -23.10 14.73 -4.81
C GLY A 129 -22.82 13.25 -4.57
N GLY A 130 -23.21 12.75 -3.38
CA GLY A 130 -23.21 11.32 -3.02
C GLY A 130 -22.13 10.89 -2.02
N TYR A 131 -21.30 11.79 -1.49
CA TYR A 131 -20.41 11.42 -0.38
C TYR A 131 -21.17 11.22 0.93
N VAL A 132 -22.24 11.99 1.12
CA VAL A 132 -23.10 11.88 2.29
C VAL A 132 -24.56 11.88 1.89
N ASP A 133 -25.34 10.99 2.50
CA ASP A 133 -26.80 11.01 2.40
C ASP A 133 -27.36 11.71 3.62
N TRP A 134 -28.23 12.69 3.44
CA TRP A 134 -28.87 13.41 4.53
C TRP A 134 -30.06 12.63 5.07
N ILE A 135 -30.11 12.46 6.39
CA ILE A 135 -31.22 11.79 7.08
C ILE A 135 -31.77 12.70 8.16
N ASP A 136 -33.01 13.17 7.94
CA ASP A 136 -33.80 13.86 8.97
C ASP A 136 -34.47 12.85 9.90
N LYS A 137 -33.91 12.66 11.09
CA LYS A 137 -34.50 11.77 12.11
C LYS A 137 -35.35 12.54 13.11
N LYS A 138 -36.44 13.15 12.63
CA LYS A 138 -37.45 13.78 13.51
C LYS A 138 -37.92 12.79 14.59
N GLY A 139 -37.77 13.16 15.85
CA GLY A 139 -38.24 12.34 17.00
C GLY A 139 -37.27 11.28 17.52
N HIS A 140 -36.05 11.16 16.98
CA HIS A 140 -35.02 10.22 17.46
C HIS A 140 -34.18 10.74 18.65
N GLN A 141 -34.79 11.47 19.58
CA GLN A 141 -34.10 12.09 20.73
C GLN A 141 -33.85 11.11 21.88
N LYS A 142 -33.08 10.05 21.63
CA LYS A 142 -32.63 9.12 22.66
C LYS A 142 -31.15 8.84 22.45
N TRP A 143 -30.41 8.82 23.54
CA TRP A 143 -29.01 8.42 23.57
C TRP A 143 -28.80 7.04 22.91
N SER A 144 -29.72 6.10 23.09
CA SER A 144 -29.69 4.77 22.45
C SER A 144 -29.67 4.82 20.91
N ASN A 145 -30.26 5.85 20.29
CA ASN A 145 -30.22 6.00 18.83
C ASN A 145 -28.86 6.54 18.38
N ILE A 146 -28.26 7.44 19.15
CA ILE A 146 -26.90 7.94 18.90
C ILE A 146 -25.92 6.78 19.01
N GLU A 147 -26.04 5.97 20.07
CA GLU A 147 -25.24 4.76 20.27
C GLU A 147 -25.36 3.80 19.08
N GLN A 148 -26.58 3.59 18.56
CA GLN A 148 -26.82 2.76 17.37
C GLN A 148 -26.09 3.30 16.13
N GLU A 149 -26.18 4.60 15.86
CA GLU A 149 -25.47 5.20 14.72
C GLU A 149 -23.95 5.12 14.87
N LEU A 150 -23.43 5.41 16.07
CA LEU A 150 -22.01 5.31 16.35
C LEU A 150 -21.49 3.87 16.12
N SER A 151 -22.25 2.85 16.55
CA SER A 151 -21.89 1.44 16.28
C SER A 151 -21.92 1.06 14.79
N GLN A 152 -22.55 1.88 13.96
CA GLN A 152 -22.56 1.75 12.49
C GLN A 152 -21.52 2.68 11.83
N ASN A 153 -20.60 3.25 12.61
CA ASN A 153 -19.59 4.22 12.17
C ASN A 153 -20.18 5.50 11.58
N ASN A 154 -21.34 5.95 12.09
CA ASN A 154 -21.97 7.19 11.64
C ASN A 154 -21.89 8.25 12.76
N PRO A 155 -21.07 9.30 12.60
CA PRO A 155 -21.05 10.42 13.54
C PRO A 155 -22.34 11.24 13.43
N TYR A 156 -22.70 11.92 14.52
CA TYR A 156 -24.07 12.37 14.74
C TYR A 156 -24.11 13.87 15.10
N ILE A 157 -24.83 14.69 14.32
CA ILE A 157 -24.87 16.15 14.54
C ILE A 157 -26.09 16.51 15.37
N ILE A 158 -25.88 16.89 16.63
CA ILE A 158 -26.98 17.28 17.52
C ILE A 158 -27.15 18.79 17.58
N ASN A 159 -28.38 19.19 17.85
CA ASN A 159 -28.73 20.54 18.26
C ASN A 159 -28.72 20.61 19.80
N ALA A 160 -27.72 21.30 20.35
CA ALA A 160 -27.52 21.53 21.78
C ALA A 160 -27.90 22.96 22.17
N HIS A 161 -28.35 23.13 23.41
CA HIS A 161 -28.74 24.44 23.95
C HIS A 161 -27.82 24.86 25.10
N PHE A 162 -27.49 26.15 25.16
CA PHE A 162 -26.85 26.75 26.33
C PHE A 162 -27.50 28.08 26.69
N THR A 163 -27.51 28.39 27.98
CA THR A 163 -27.88 29.70 28.49
C THR A 163 -26.65 30.58 28.55
N ASP A 164 -26.68 31.75 27.90
CA ASP A 164 -25.58 32.70 27.99
C ASP A 164 -25.57 33.48 29.32
N ALA A 165 -24.53 34.28 29.55
CA ALA A 165 -24.38 35.08 30.76
C ALA A 165 -25.52 36.10 30.99
N LYS A 166 -26.35 36.37 29.98
CA LYS A 166 -27.52 37.26 30.07
C LYS A 166 -28.82 36.49 30.30
N GLY A 167 -28.75 35.18 30.52
CA GLY A 167 -29.92 34.32 30.74
C GLY A 167 -30.67 33.97 29.45
N LYS A 168 -30.12 34.26 28.27
CA LYS A 168 -30.76 33.94 26.99
C LYS A 168 -30.39 32.53 26.57
N ASP A 169 -31.40 31.76 26.18
CA ASP A 169 -31.21 30.44 25.58
C ASP A 169 -30.72 30.57 24.13
N ASN A 170 -29.64 29.89 23.80
CA ASN A 170 -29.02 29.91 22.49
C ASN A 170 -28.86 28.49 21.95
N LEU A 171 -29.09 28.38 20.64
CA LEU A 171 -28.98 27.15 19.87
C LEU A 171 -27.54 26.97 19.37
N HIS A 172 -27.03 25.74 19.40
CA HIS A 172 -25.68 25.38 18.95
C HIS A 172 -25.63 23.99 18.32
N PHE A 173 -24.78 23.78 17.33
CA PHE A 173 -24.59 22.47 16.71
C PHE A 173 -23.23 21.88 17.08
N VAL A 174 -23.20 20.60 17.43
CA VAL A 174 -21.99 19.85 17.78
C VAL A 174 -22.03 18.45 17.17
N VAL A 175 -20.88 17.80 17.03
CA VAL A 175 -20.76 16.45 16.44
C VAL A 175 -20.43 15.44 17.52
N ILE A 176 -21.37 14.57 17.87
CA ILE A 176 -21.09 13.40 18.70
C ILE A 176 -20.34 12.39 17.85
N ARG A 177 -19.16 11.99 18.32
CA ARG A 177 -18.24 11.10 17.59
C ARG A 177 -17.96 9.79 18.33
N GLY A 178 -18.38 9.66 19.58
CA GLY A 178 -18.09 8.47 20.33
C GLY A 178 -18.75 8.39 21.69
N LYS A 179 -18.72 7.18 22.25
CA LYS A 179 -19.05 6.90 23.64
C LYS A 179 -17.98 5.97 24.21
N VAL A 180 -17.33 6.42 25.27
CA VAL A 180 -16.29 5.68 26.01
C VAL A 180 -16.80 5.51 27.44
N GLY A 181 -17.03 4.28 27.87
CA GLY A 181 -17.73 3.98 29.11
C GLY A 181 -19.12 4.63 29.15
N SER A 182 -19.33 5.57 30.07
CA SER A 182 -20.56 6.36 30.20
C SER A 182 -20.48 7.76 29.56
N GLU A 183 -19.33 8.13 29.03
CA GLU A 183 -19.04 9.48 28.55
C GLU A 183 -19.29 9.59 27.05
N TYR A 184 -19.93 10.67 26.62
CA TYR A 184 -20.11 10.99 25.20
C TYR A 184 -19.09 12.01 24.75
N HIS A 185 -18.28 11.62 23.78
CA HIS A 185 -17.22 12.44 23.19
C HIS A 185 -17.74 13.19 21.98
N PHE A 186 -17.43 14.48 21.89
CA PHE A 186 -17.94 15.33 20.82
C PHE A 186 -16.98 16.45 20.41
N TRP A 187 -17.12 16.87 19.16
CA TRP A 187 -16.49 18.07 18.64
C TRP A 187 -17.43 19.26 18.75
N ASP A 188 -16.92 20.33 19.38
CA ASP A 188 -17.61 21.62 19.47
C ASP A 188 -16.97 22.62 18.49
N PRO A 189 -17.68 23.05 17.42
CA PRO A 189 -17.12 23.98 16.45
C PRO A 189 -16.78 25.35 17.05
N ALA A 190 -17.28 25.72 18.25
CA ALA A 190 -16.96 26.97 18.92
C ALA A 190 -15.62 26.94 19.69
N ASP A 191 -14.97 25.78 19.79
CA ASP A 191 -13.61 25.68 20.31
C ASP A 191 -12.63 26.41 19.41
N LEU A 192 -11.51 26.86 19.98
CA LEU A 192 -10.41 27.41 19.17
C LEU A 192 -9.80 26.30 18.30
N PRO A 193 -8.96 26.61 17.30
CA PRO A 193 -8.28 25.61 16.46
C PRO A 193 -7.28 24.75 17.27
N ARG A 194 -7.82 23.89 18.13
CA ARG A 194 -7.17 22.88 18.96
C ARG A 194 -8.19 21.75 19.09
N ASP A 195 -7.74 20.53 18.84
CA ASP A 195 -8.60 19.34 18.85
C ASP A 195 -8.93 18.95 20.30
N GLU A 196 -9.75 19.75 20.98
CA GLU A 196 -10.15 19.52 22.37
C GLU A 196 -11.34 18.57 22.41
N ASP A 197 -11.10 17.32 22.84
CA ASP A 197 -12.15 16.29 22.90
C ASP A 197 -13.07 16.59 24.07
N ARG A 198 -14.28 17.09 23.76
CA ARG A 198 -15.24 17.51 24.76
C ARG A 198 -16.05 16.31 25.24
N ILE A 199 -16.31 16.28 26.54
CA ILE A 199 -17.16 15.28 27.18
C ILE A 199 -18.49 15.92 27.53
N TRP A 200 -19.58 15.34 27.05
CA TRP A 200 -20.94 15.84 27.32
C TRP A 200 -21.21 15.89 28.83
N PRO A 201 -21.86 16.95 29.37
CA PRO A 201 -22.45 18.12 28.69
C PRO A 201 -21.53 19.35 28.59
N ASN A 202 -20.22 19.22 28.85
CA ASN A 202 -19.33 20.37 28.98
C ASN A 202 -18.80 20.82 27.62
N GLY A 203 -19.30 21.95 27.14
CA GLY A 203 -18.98 22.55 25.85
C GLY A 203 -17.90 23.63 25.91
N ALA A 204 -17.62 24.20 24.74
CA ALA A 204 -16.70 25.32 24.56
C ALA A 204 -17.08 26.52 25.43
N LEU A 205 -16.08 27.37 25.74
CA LEU A 205 -16.27 28.61 26.49
C LEU A 205 -16.86 28.43 27.90
N GLY A 206 -16.66 27.25 28.50
CA GLY A 206 -17.18 26.91 29.83
C GLY A 206 -18.70 26.76 29.87
N ARG A 207 -19.34 26.50 28.72
CA ARG A 207 -20.78 26.33 28.61
C ARG A 207 -21.17 24.91 29.03
N THR A 208 -22.31 24.79 29.70
CA THR A 208 -22.96 23.49 29.92
C THR A 208 -24.11 23.36 28.95
N TYR A 209 -24.08 22.32 28.13
CA TYR A 209 -25.11 22.04 27.15
C TYR A 209 -26.26 21.23 27.73
N THR A 210 -27.44 21.48 27.19
CA THR A 210 -28.64 20.69 27.45
C THR A 210 -29.23 20.19 26.14
N TRP A 211 -29.93 19.07 26.22
CA TRP A 211 -30.59 18.44 25.07
C TRP A 211 -32.02 18.02 25.45
N GLY A 212 -32.99 18.33 24.58
CA GLY A 212 -34.32 17.71 24.62
C GLY A 212 -35.42 18.39 25.46
N ASN A 213 -35.31 19.67 25.84
CA ASN A 213 -36.30 20.29 26.76
C ASN A 213 -37.37 21.21 26.14
N LYS A 214 -37.33 21.57 24.84
CA LYS A 214 -38.37 22.41 24.21
C LYS A 214 -38.96 21.77 22.95
N GLN A 215 -40.23 22.06 22.70
CA GLN A 215 -41.04 21.46 21.63
C GLN A 215 -40.50 21.77 20.22
N THR A 216 -39.69 22.82 20.09
CA THR A 216 -38.96 23.27 18.89
C THR A 216 -37.64 22.51 18.64
N ASP A 217 -37.15 21.75 19.61
CA ASP A 217 -35.79 21.19 19.65
C ASP A 217 -35.67 19.83 18.92
N LYS A 218 -36.68 19.44 18.15
CA LYS A 218 -36.93 18.03 17.75
C LYS A 218 -36.18 17.52 16.52
N ARG A 219 -35.15 18.23 16.05
CA ARG A 219 -34.43 17.86 14.82
C ARG A 219 -32.99 17.53 15.11
N ILE A 220 -32.62 16.34 14.67
CA ILE A 220 -31.26 15.85 14.69
C ILE A 220 -30.91 15.48 13.26
N TYR A 221 -29.71 15.83 12.85
CA TYR A 221 -29.25 15.64 11.49
C TYR A 221 -28.15 14.60 11.48
N LEU A 222 -28.33 13.61 10.64
CA LEU A 222 -27.40 12.53 10.45
C LEU A 222 -27.00 12.51 8.98
N TYR A 223 -25.73 12.22 8.77
CA TYR A 223 -25.25 11.86 7.45
C TYR A 223 -24.77 10.42 7.50
N HIS A 224 -25.13 9.64 6.50
CA HIS A 224 -24.56 8.32 6.25
C HIS A 224 -23.57 8.39 5.12
N LYS A 225 -22.71 7.37 5.00
CA LYS A 225 -21.85 7.20 3.83
C LYS A 225 -22.75 7.07 2.59
N GLY A 226 -22.70 8.07 1.72
CA GLY A 226 -23.58 8.13 0.57
C GLY A 226 -23.26 7.10 -0.51
N SER A 227 -24.19 6.96 -1.47
CA SER A 227 -24.01 6.12 -2.65
C SER A 227 -22.84 6.65 -3.48
N ARG A 228 -21.83 5.79 -3.76
CA ARG A 228 -20.65 6.19 -4.54
C ARG A 228 -21.09 6.86 -5.85
N PRO A 229 -20.53 8.04 -6.20
CA PRO A 229 -20.90 8.74 -7.42
C PRO A 229 -20.66 7.86 -8.67
N SER A 230 -21.46 8.06 -9.72
CA SER A 230 -21.31 7.32 -10.97
C SER A 230 -19.95 7.59 -11.61
N GLU A 231 -19.43 6.63 -12.38
CA GLU A 231 -18.20 6.81 -13.15
C GLU A 231 -18.24 8.10 -13.98
N LYS A 232 -17.20 8.91 -13.81
CA LYS A 232 -17.02 10.18 -14.52
C LYS A 232 -15.55 10.37 -14.83
N ASN A 233 -15.19 9.89 -16.00
CA ASN A 233 -13.85 9.95 -16.56
C ASN A 233 -13.66 11.14 -17.52
N SER A 234 -14.71 11.89 -17.84
CA SER A 234 -14.64 13.15 -18.57
C SER A 234 -15.39 14.22 -17.78
N ILE A 235 -14.69 15.31 -17.45
CA ILE A 235 -15.22 16.41 -16.64
C ILE A 235 -15.06 17.71 -17.41
N SER A 236 -16.13 18.45 -17.50
CA SER A 236 -16.21 19.77 -18.11
C SER A 236 -16.46 20.84 -17.04
N VAL A 237 -16.23 22.09 -17.39
CA VAL A 237 -16.47 23.23 -16.51
C VAL A 237 -17.94 23.47 -16.14
N ILE A 238 -18.87 22.81 -16.83
CA ILE A 238 -20.32 22.87 -16.53
C ILE A 238 -20.76 21.76 -15.56
N ASP A 239 -19.87 20.81 -15.27
CA ASP A 239 -20.17 19.80 -14.28
C ASP A 239 -20.24 20.42 -12.90
N LYS A 240 -21.18 19.94 -12.09
CA LYS A 240 -21.38 20.40 -10.73
C LYS A 240 -20.48 19.64 -9.75
N PRO A 241 -20.31 20.14 -8.51
CA PRO A 241 -19.77 19.34 -7.43
C PRO A 241 -20.39 17.93 -7.38
N PRO A 242 -19.57 16.87 -7.17
CA PRO A 242 -18.20 16.91 -6.69
C PRO A 242 -17.14 16.86 -7.81
N TYR A 243 -17.54 16.94 -9.07
CA TYR A 243 -16.65 16.69 -10.21
C TYR A 243 -15.81 17.91 -10.60
N PHE A 244 -16.34 19.11 -10.42
CA PHE A 244 -15.66 20.35 -10.79
C PHE A 244 -15.83 21.41 -9.71
N TYR A 245 -14.73 22.10 -9.41
CA TYR A 245 -14.65 23.21 -8.48
C TYR A 245 -13.79 24.31 -9.08
N LYS A 246 -14.07 25.57 -8.75
CA LYS A 246 -13.21 26.72 -9.07
C LYS A 246 -13.25 27.72 -7.94
N TRP A 247 -12.16 28.46 -7.72
CA TRP A 247 -12.10 29.47 -6.67
C TRP A 247 -11.04 30.54 -6.96
N SER A 248 -11.06 31.60 -6.14
CA SER A 248 -9.97 32.59 -6.01
C SER A 248 -9.63 32.75 -4.53
N ASN A 249 -8.35 32.68 -4.20
CA ASN A 249 -7.85 32.80 -2.84
C ASN A 249 -8.10 34.21 -2.24
N THR A 250 -8.30 35.23 -3.08
CA THR A 250 -8.61 36.61 -2.67
C THR A 250 -10.11 36.94 -2.66
N GLY A 251 -10.96 36.09 -3.26
CA GLY A 251 -12.42 36.29 -3.27
C GLY A 251 -12.90 37.44 -4.15
N HIS A 252 -12.13 37.85 -5.17
CA HIS A 252 -12.49 38.97 -6.05
C HIS A 252 -13.68 38.63 -6.99
N LEU A 253 -14.55 39.61 -7.26
CA LEU A 253 -15.90 39.44 -7.82
C LEU A 253 -15.98 38.89 -9.28
N ASP A 254 -14.88 38.86 -10.03
CA ASP A 254 -14.85 38.52 -11.49
C ASP A 254 -13.75 37.50 -11.87
N TYR A 255 -13.40 36.58 -10.95
CA TYR A 255 -12.20 35.73 -11.03
C TYR A 255 -12.16 34.68 -12.17
N TRP A 256 -13.31 34.15 -12.61
CA TRP A 256 -13.39 33.28 -13.79
C TRP A 256 -14.56 33.72 -14.66
N LEU A 257 -14.24 34.19 -15.87
CA LEU A 257 -15.21 34.62 -16.86
C LEU A 257 -15.69 33.41 -17.66
N GLU A 258 -16.97 33.08 -17.54
CA GLU A 258 -17.60 32.09 -18.42
C GLU A 258 -17.66 32.62 -19.85
N LYS A 259 -17.30 31.78 -20.81
CA LYS A 259 -17.36 32.04 -22.24
C LYS A 259 -17.99 30.86 -22.95
N ASN A 260 -18.70 31.16 -24.03
CA ASN A 260 -19.31 30.17 -24.90
C ASN A 260 -18.79 30.40 -26.32
N CYS A 261 -18.17 29.38 -26.93
CA CYS A 261 -17.63 29.44 -28.27
C CYS A 261 -17.90 28.11 -28.98
N GLU A 262 -18.48 28.16 -30.19
CA GLU A 262 -18.75 26.97 -31.01
C GLU A 262 -19.57 25.88 -30.28
N GLY A 263 -20.49 26.28 -29.40
CA GLY A 263 -21.34 25.36 -28.64
C GLY A 263 -20.67 24.73 -27.41
N HIS A 264 -19.44 25.15 -27.08
CA HIS A 264 -18.70 24.69 -25.91
C HIS A 264 -18.51 25.81 -24.89
N THR A 265 -18.73 25.50 -23.61
CA THR A 265 -18.48 26.40 -22.48
C THR A 265 -17.06 26.22 -21.97
N TYR A 266 -16.37 27.32 -21.67
CA TYR A 266 -15.08 27.34 -21.00
C TYR A 266 -14.99 28.52 -20.03
N TYR A 267 -14.07 28.44 -19.07
CA TYR A 267 -13.71 29.56 -18.22
C TYR A 267 -12.40 30.21 -18.69
N ARG A 268 -12.33 31.54 -18.57
CA ARG A 268 -11.12 32.35 -18.80
C ARG A 268 -10.79 33.16 -17.55
N THR A 269 -9.51 33.24 -17.22
CA THR A 269 -8.99 34.20 -16.23
C THR A 269 -7.67 34.82 -16.71
N TYR A 270 -7.17 35.84 -16.02
CA TYR A 270 -5.85 36.41 -16.26
C TYR A 270 -4.78 35.56 -15.57
N VAL A 271 -3.61 35.47 -16.19
CA VAL A 271 -2.43 34.93 -15.49
C VAL A 271 -1.84 36.04 -14.62
N GLY A 272 -1.08 35.66 -13.60
CA GLY A 272 -0.51 36.66 -12.71
C GLY A 272 -0.39 36.24 -11.27
N GLY A 273 -1.00 35.12 -10.87
CA GLY A 273 -1.10 34.72 -9.47
C GLY A 273 -1.49 35.90 -8.57
N MET A 274 -0.82 36.03 -7.43
CA MET A 274 -1.02 37.12 -6.48
C MET A 274 -0.38 38.46 -6.87
N SER A 275 0.26 38.58 -8.04
CA SER A 275 1.06 39.78 -8.39
C SER A 275 0.27 41.08 -8.52
N TRP A 276 -1.03 41.01 -8.80
CA TRP A 276 -1.90 42.18 -8.91
C TRP A 276 -2.18 42.88 -7.56
N LEU A 277 -1.99 42.17 -6.44
CA LEU A 277 -2.04 42.71 -5.07
C LEU A 277 -0.64 42.99 -4.49
N GLY A 278 0.40 42.97 -5.34
CA GLY A 278 1.79 43.10 -4.89
C GLY A 278 2.39 41.81 -4.31
N GLY A 279 1.71 40.67 -4.45
CA GLY A 279 2.23 39.33 -4.12
C GLY A 279 3.09 38.72 -5.23
N SER A 280 3.27 37.39 -5.18
CA SER A 280 4.10 36.67 -6.16
C SER A 280 3.29 36.16 -7.36
N PRO A 281 3.80 36.28 -8.60
CA PRO A 281 3.16 35.66 -9.78
C PRO A 281 3.26 34.12 -9.82
N SER A 282 4.01 33.53 -8.90
CA SER A 282 4.10 32.07 -8.72
C SER A 282 3.20 31.56 -7.59
N GLU A 283 2.51 32.45 -6.88
CA GLU A 283 1.52 32.08 -5.87
C GLU A 283 0.13 32.13 -6.51
N PRO A 284 -0.62 31.01 -6.51
CA PRO A 284 -1.91 30.94 -7.19
C PRO A 284 -2.95 31.81 -6.48
N ASP A 285 -3.68 32.60 -7.25
CA ASP A 285 -4.91 33.26 -6.80
C ASP A 285 -6.11 32.46 -7.31
N CYS A 286 -6.28 32.37 -8.64
CA CYS A 286 -7.33 31.62 -9.28
C CYS A 286 -6.93 30.17 -9.55
N TRP A 287 -7.84 29.25 -9.23
CA TRP A 287 -7.67 27.82 -9.55
C TRP A 287 -8.99 27.18 -9.96
N ALA A 288 -8.88 26.11 -10.75
CA ALA A 288 -9.99 25.24 -11.13
C ALA A 288 -9.55 23.78 -11.02
N ARG A 289 -10.37 22.94 -10.40
CA ARG A 289 -10.05 21.55 -10.05
C ARG A 289 -11.10 20.60 -10.60
N PHE A 290 -10.64 19.60 -11.35
CA PHE A 290 -11.44 18.55 -11.99
C PHE A 290 -11.16 17.23 -11.26
N LYS A 291 -12.17 16.66 -10.60
CA LYS A 291 -12.08 15.47 -9.75
C LYS A 291 -12.89 14.30 -10.34
N PRO A 292 -12.28 13.38 -11.10
CA PRO A 292 -13.01 12.27 -11.70
C PRO A 292 -13.52 11.31 -10.63
N TYR A 293 -14.55 10.53 -10.98
CA TYR A 293 -14.82 9.26 -10.30
C TYR A 293 -14.39 8.13 -11.23
N LEU A 294 -13.35 7.40 -10.86
CA LEU A 294 -12.85 6.25 -11.62
C LEU A 294 -13.36 4.96 -10.99
N SER A 295 -14.14 4.17 -11.73
CA SER A 295 -14.75 2.91 -11.24
C SER A 295 -13.76 1.76 -11.14
N GLN A 296 -12.59 1.88 -11.78
CA GLN A 296 -11.55 0.88 -11.77
C GLN A 296 -10.19 1.55 -11.58
N PRO A 297 -9.30 0.98 -10.73
CA PRO A 297 -7.91 1.42 -10.69
C PRO A 297 -7.21 1.10 -12.03
N GLY A 298 -6.13 1.81 -12.34
CA GLY A 298 -5.33 1.55 -13.53
C GLY A 298 -4.55 2.76 -14.05
N LYS A 299 -3.81 2.56 -15.15
CA LYS A 299 -3.19 3.65 -15.91
C LYS A 299 -4.25 4.37 -16.75
N TYR A 300 -4.32 5.69 -16.64
CA TYR A 300 -5.14 6.52 -17.50
C TYR A 300 -4.28 7.57 -18.18
N GLU A 301 -4.55 7.77 -19.46
CA GLU A 301 -4.09 8.93 -20.20
C GLU A 301 -4.96 10.14 -19.83
N VAL A 302 -4.33 11.27 -19.52
CA VAL A 302 -5.04 12.49 -19.12
C VAL A 302 -4.87 13.56 -20.20
N TYR A 303 -5.98 14.16 -20.58
CA TYR A 303 -6.05 15.18 -21.62
C TYR A 303 -6.72 16.44 -21.08
N ALA A 304 -6.19 17.62 -21.41
CA ALA A 304 -6.83 18.90 -21.17
C ALA A 304 -7.48 19.43 -22.44
N TYR A 305 -8.69 19.99 -22.30
CA TYR A 305 -9.45 20.61 -23.38
C TYR A 305 -9.63 22.10 -23.08
N PHE A 306 -9.13 22.97 -23.96
CA PHE A 306 -9.14 24.42 -23.76
C PHE A 306 -9.22 25.19 -25.09
N TYR A 307 -9.58 26.47 -25.03
CA TYR A 307 -9.66 27.35 -26.19
C TYR A 307 -8.40 28.21 -26.27
N ALA A 308 -7.54 27.93 -27.25
CA ALA A 308 -6.26 28.61 -27.44
C ALA A 308 -6.44 29.88 -28.27
N ASP A 309 -5.82 31.00 -27.88
CA ASP A 309 -5.80 32.24 -28.67
C ASP A 309 -4.48 33.01 -28.49
N LYS A 310 -4.38 34.21 -29.07
CA LYS A 310 -3.12 34.99 -29.05
C LYS A 310 -2.85 35.69 -27.71
N TYR A 311 -3.80 35.66 -26.79
CA TYR A 311 -3.74 36.27 -25.46
C TYR A 311 -3.60 35.21 -24.35
N THR A 312 -3.55 33.93 -24.68
CA THR A 312 -3.33 32.87 -23.70
C THR A 312 -1.84 32.59 -23.46
N SER A 313 -1.49 32.22 -22.23
CA SER A 313 -0.11 31.92 -21.82
C SER A 313 0.42 30.62 -22.43
N THR A 314 1.74 30.56 -22.62
CA THR A 314 2.45 29.38 -23.13
C THR A 314 2.89 28.42 -22.02
N ILE A 315 2.64 28.75 -20.74
CA ILE A 315 3.20 28.03 -19.58
C ILE A 315 2.18 27.85 -18.46
N VAL A 316 0.92 27.58 -18.81
CA VAL A 316 -0.17 27.36 -17.85
C VAL A 316 0.09 26.08 -17.04
N PRO A 317 0.16 26.14 -15.70
CA PRO A 317 0.43 24.96 -14.87
C PRO A 317 -0.83 24.09 -14.69
N PHE A 318 -0.69 22.81 -15.01
CA PHE A 318 -1.67 21.75 -14.73
C PHE A 318 -1.06 20.77 -13.74
N THR A 319 -1.57 20.70 -12.51
CA THR A 319 -1.12 19.79 -11.47
C THR A 319 -2.03 18.56 -11.42
N VAL A 320 -1.48 17.39 -11.69
CA VAL A 320 -2.17 16.10 -11.65
C VAL A 320 -1.87 15.43 -10.32
N ARG A 321 -2.89 15.07 -9.54
CA ARG A 321 -2.75 14.23 -8.34
C ARG A 321 -3.05 12.79 -8.69
N TYR A 322 -2.06 11.91 -8.52
CA TYR A 322 -2.11 10.50 -8.87
C TYR A 322 -1.57 9.63 -7.72
N VAL A 323 -1.58 8.30 -7.89
CA VAL A 323 -0.98 7.40 -6.91
C VAL A 323 0.55 7.55 -6.95
N GLY A 324 1.13 8.10 -5.89
CA GLY A 324 2.57 8.41 -5.81
C GLY A 324 2.87 9.90 -5.64
N GLY A 325 1.87 10.79 -5.73
CA GLY A 325 2.04 12.20 -5.42
C GLY A 325 1.33 13.14 -6.40
N THR A 326 1.99 14.25 -6.72
CA THR A 326 1.50 15.26 -7.66
C THR A 326 2.60 15.62 -8.65
N GLU A 327 2.23 15.83 -9.91
CA GLU A 327 3.13 16.29 -10.97
C GLU A 327 2.51 17.51 -11.67
N THR A 328 3.33 18.52 -11.98
CA THR A 328 2.87 19.76 -12.64
C THR A 328 3.41 19.83 -14.06
N ILE A 329 2.51 19.96 -15.03
CA ILE A 329 2.79 20.04 -16.46
C ILE A 329 2.53 21.48 -16.92
N LYS A 330 3.49 22.09 -17.62
CA LYS A 330 3.30 23.41 -18.24
C LYS A 330 2.71 23.24 -19.63
N VAL A 331 1.54 23.83 -19.85
CA VAL A 331 0.77 23.71 -21.08
C VAL A 331 0.83 25.01 -21.87
N ASP A 332 1.22 24.89 -23.14
CA ASP A 332 1.15 25.98 -24.11
C ASP A 332 -0.28 26.13 -24.62
N GLN A 333 -0.90 27.26 -24.29
CA GLN A 333 -2.23 27.61 -24.75
C GLN A 333 -2.22 28.69 -25.84
N TYR A 334 -1.08 29.21 -26.27
CA TYR A 334 -1.03 30.25 -27.29
C TYR A 334 -1.41 29.72 -28.68
N SER A 335 -2.17 30.50 -29.44
CA SER A 335 -2.41 30.24 -30.86
C SER A 335 -2.64 31.53 -31.64
N SER A 336 -1.92 31.69 -32.76
CA SER A 336 -2.13 32.82 -33.68
C SER A 336 -3.50 32.81 -34.36
N ILE A 337 -4.09 31.62 -34.53
CA ILE A 337 -5.45 31.40 -35.02
C ILE A 337 -6.24 30.75 -33.88
N PRO A 338 -7.24 31.43 -33.30
CA PRO A 338 -8.00 30.88 -32.19
C PRO A 338 -8.65 29.53 -32.54
N ALA A 339 -8.50 28.54 -31.66
CA ALA A 339 -9.03 27.20 -31.88
C ALA A 339 -9.11 26.39 -30.58
N TRP A 340 -10.05 25.44 -30.53
CA TRP A 340 -10.05 24.40 -29.51
C TRP A 340 -8.83 23.49 -29.64
N LYS A 341 -8.23 23.15 -28.49
CA LYS A 341 -7.09 22.25 -28.38
C LYS A 341 -7.41 21.16 -27.36
N GLU A 342 -7.14 19.93 -27.77
CA GLU A 342 -6.98 18.80 -26.86
C GLU A 342 -5.48 18.53 -26.69
N LYS A 343 -4.99 18.61 -25.45
CA LYS A 343 -3.59 18.41 -25.12
C LYS A 343 -3.44 17.19 -24.23
N TYR A 344 -2.69 16.20 -24.70
CA TYR A 344 -2.20 15.11 -23.85
C TYR A 344 -1.25 15.67 -22.79
N LEU A 345 -1.58 15.42 -21.52
CA LEU A 345 -0.78 15.85 -20.36
C LEU A 345 0.22 14.76 -19.96
N GLY A 346 -0.19 13.49 -20.00
CA GLY A 346 0.62 12.37 -19.57
C GLY A 346 -0.22 11.13 -19.23
N THR A 347 0.45 10.09 -18.74
CA THR A 347 -0.19 8.85 -18.27
C THR A 347 0.20 8.64 -16.82
N TRP A 348 -0.80 8.43 -15.96
CA TRP A 348 -0.56 8.14 -14.55
C TRP A 348 -1.44 6.99 -14.07
N TYR A 349 -1.01 6.37 -12.98
CA TYR A 349 -1.82 5.40 -12.27
C TYR A 349 -2.79 6.10 -11.30
N PHE A 350 -4.07 5.76 -11.38
CA PHE A 350 -5.09 6.26 -10.47
C PHE A 350 -5.76 5.09 -9.75
N LYS A 351 -6.09 5.31 -8.47
CA LYS A 351 -6.92 4.38 -7.70
C LYS A 351 -8.41 4.56 -8.03
N GLU A 352 -9.22 3.58 -7.64
CA GLU A 352 -10.67 3.72 -7.66
C GLU A 352 -11.14 4.91 -6.79
N GLY A 353 -12.17 5.62 -7.25
CA GLY A 353 -12.81 6.72 -6.52
C GLY A 353 -12.37 8.11 -6.97
N GLN A 354 -12.47 9.10 -6.06
CA GLN A 354 -12.33 10.54 -6.37
C GLN A 354 -11.14 11.24 -5.71
N ASP A 355 -10.16 10.48 -5.24
CA ASP A 355 -8.94 11.07 -4.63
C ASP A 355 -7.98 11.65 -5.67
N THR A 356 -8.28 11.45 -6.95
CA THR A 356 -7.58 11.99 -8.10
C THR A 356 -8.12 13.37 -8.46
N TYR A 357 -7.27 14.28 -8.92
CA TYR A 357 -7.72 15.51 -9.56
C TYR A 357 -6.69 16.05 -10.56
N VAL A 358 -7.16 16.92 -11.45
CA VAL A 358 -6.30 17.86 -12.19
C VAL A 358 -6.68 19.27 -11.74
N GLU A 359 -5.70 20.04 -11.32
CA GLU A 359 -5.85 21.44 -10.94
C GLU A 359 -5.10 22.33 -11.93
N VAL A 360 -5.76 23.37 -12.42
CA VAL A 360 -5.15 24.42 -13.24
C VAL A 360 -5.16 25.72 -12.45
N THR A 361 -4.06 26.46 -12.48
CA THR A 361 -3.91 27.72 -11.74
C THR A 361 -3.36 28.86 -12.60
N ASP A 362 -3.56 30.10 -12.15
CA ASP A 362 -3.04 31.32 -12.76
C ASP A 362 -1.57 31.64 -12.41
N ALA A 363 -0.92 30.77 -11.63
CA ALA A 363 0.45 30.91 -11.14
C ALA A 363 1.50 30.53 -12.20
N THR A 364 1.49 31.20 -13.35
CA THR A 364 2.44 30.93 -14.44
C THR A 364 3.86 31.46 -14.16
N GLY A 365 4.01 32.35 -13.17
CA GLY A 365 5.22 33.14 -12.96
C GLY A 365 5.28 34.41 -13.82
N GLU A 366 4.34 34.61 -14.73
CA GLU A 366 4.17 35.85 -15.48
C GLU A 366 3.45 36.89 -14.62
N ARG A 367 3.82 38.17 -14.72
CA ARG A 367 3.12 39.23 -13.99
C ARG A 367 1.77 39.52 -14.64
N TYR A 368 0.81 39.89 -13.80
CA TYR A 368 -0.48 40.38 -14.23
C TYR A 368 -0.32 41.63 -15.12
N ASP A 369 -0.90 41.60 -16.32
CA ASP A 369 -0.81 42.67 -17.33
C ASP A 369 -2.17 43.04 -17.97
N GLU A 370 -3.28 42.52 -17.43
CA GLU A 370 -4.66 42.71 -17.92
C GLU A 370 -4.93 42.19 -19.35
N ILE A 371 -3.97 41.53 -19.99
CA ILE A 371 -4.07 41.07 -21.37
C ILE A 371 -3.96 39.55 -21.40
N LYS A 372 -2.88 39.02 -20.82
CA LYS A 372 -2.52 37.62 -20.89
C LYS A 372 -3.36 36.80 -19.92
N GLY A 373 -3.92 35.70 -20.42
CA GLY A 373 -4.82 34.85 -19.66
C GLY A 373 -4.55 33.36 -19.85
N LEU A 374 -5.46 32.59 -19.28
CA LEU A 374 -5.54 31.15 -19.46
C LEU A 374 -7.00 30.76 -19.65
N THR A 375 -7.23 29.65 -20.33
CA THR A 375 -8.56 29.10 -20.56
C THR A 375 -8.63 27.63 -20.17
N ILE A 376 -9.81 27.15 -19.78
CA ILE A 376 -10.06 25.74 -19.52
C ILE A 376 -11.52 25.37 -19.80
N GLY A 377 -11.74 24.28 -20.54
CA GLY A 377 -13.06 23.73 -20.84
C GLY A 377 -13.35 22.38 -20.18
N GLY A 378 -12.32 21.53 -20.01
CA GLY A 378 -12.48 20.24 -19.35
C GLY A 378 -11.21 19.40 -19.28
N ILE A 379 -11.30 18.28 -18.57
CA ILE A 379 -10.27 17.25 -18.42
C ILE A 379 -10.89 15.89 -18.74
N LYS A 380 -10.17 15.08 -19.53
CA LYS A 380 -10.57 13.72 -19.92
C LYS A 380 -9.52 12.71 -19.44
N PHE A 381 -9.99 11.63 -18.85
CA PHE A 381 -9.23 10.47 -18.38
C PHE A 381 -9.64 9.28 -19.25
N VAL A 382 -8.68 8.71 -19.98
CA VAL A 382 -8.91 7.54 -20.85
C VAL A 382 -8.18 6.36 -20.24
N LYS A 383 -8.93 5.34 -19.82
CA LYS A 383 -8.30 4.12 -19.27
C LYS A 383 -7.45 3.50 -20.36
N LYS A 384 -6.17 3.28 -20.07
CA LYS A 384 -5.28 2.56 -20.97
C LYS A 384 -5.56 1.07 -20.79
N GLU A 385 -6.04 0.41 -21.84
CA GLU A 385 -6.17 -1.05 -21.82
C GLU A 385 -4.78 -1.66 -21.67
N THR A 386 -4.56 -2.35 -20.56
CA THR A 386 -3.41 -3.23 -20.39
C THR A 386 -3.68 -4.46 -21.24
N VAL A 387 -3.02 -4.53 -22.41
CA VAL A 387 -2.94 -5.80 -23.14
C VAL A 387 -2.29 -6.80 -22.17
N PRO A 388 -2.91 -7.96 -21.88
CA PRO A 388 -2.29 -8.95 -21.01
C PRO A 388 -0.93 -9.31 -21.61
N THR A 389 0.13 -8.96 -20.89
CA THR A 389 1.50 -9.25 -21.29
C THR A 389 1.75 -10.71 -20.92
N PRO A 390 2.39 -11.51 -21.78
CA PRO A 390 2.80 -12.85 -21.39
C PRO A 390 3.66 -12.78 -20.12
N ALA A 391 3.46 -13.72 -19.19
CA ALA A 391 4.23 -13.81 -17.96
C ALA A 391 5.73 -13.64 -18.21
N LYS A 392 6.38 -12.74 -17.47
CA LYS A 392 7.81 -12.49 -17.57
C LYS A 392 8.49 -12.93 -16.27
N ILE A 393 9.49 -13.78 -16.37
CA ILE A 393 10.30 -14.23 -15.24
C ILE A 393 11.78 -14.04 -15.57
N LEU A 394 12.44 -13.15 -14.85
CA LEU A 394 13.88 -12.94 -14.90
C LEU A 394 14.61 -14.18 -14.34
N THR A 395 15.79 -14.47 -14.90
CA THR A 395 16.64 -15.58 -14.46
C THR A 395 17.54 -15.14 -13.31
N VAL A 396 16.94 -14.62 -12.25
CA VAL A 396 17.66 -14.14 -11.06
C VAL A 396 18.23 -15.35 -10.32
N PRO A 397 19.56 -15.38 -10.07
CA PRO A 397 20.24 -16.34 -9.21
C PRO A 397 19.56 -16.57 -7.86
N TYR A 398 19.60 -17.80 -7.34
CA TYR A 398 19.06 -18.10 -6.02
C TYR A 398 20.15 -18.38 -4.99
N TYR A 399 20.01 -17.81 -3.81
CA TYR A 399 20.77 -18.14 -2.60
C TYR A 399 19.81 -18.40 -1.45
N ASN A 400 20.14 -19.37 -0.61
CA ASN A 400 19.39 -19.66 0.61
C ASN A 400 20.18 -19.13 1.81
N GLN A 401 19.49 -18.50 2.76
CA GLN A 401 20.16 -17.86 3.90
C GLN A 401 20.66 -18.85 4.96
N GLY A 402 20.27 -20.12 4.89
CA GLY A 402 20.57 -21.11 5.93
C GLY A 402 20.00 -20.69 7.30
N ASN A 403 20.77 -20.88 8.37
CA ASN A 403 20.38 -20.54 9.74
C ASN A 403 20.90 -19.18 10.21
N THR A 404 21.21 -18.26 9.29
CA THR A 404 21.88 -17.00 9.62
C THR A 404 20.92 -15.84 9.89
N ASP A 405 19.63 -16.02 9.59
CA ASP A 405 18.62 -14.96 9.58
C ASP A 405 18.96 -13.76 8.65
N TRP A 406 19.84 -13.99 7.68
CA TRP A 406 20.34 -12.98 6.76
C TRP A 406 19.47 -12.80 5.50
N CYS A 407 18.15 -12.62 5.66
CA CYS A 407 17.23 -12.46 4.52
C CYS A 407 17.58 -11.25 3.63
N VAL A 408 18.04 -10.15 4.24
CA VAL A 408 18.47 -8.92 3.57
C VAL A 408 19.71 -9.14 2.68
N PRO A 409 20.91 -9.45 3.21
CA PRO A 409 22.10 -9.57 2.38
C PRO A 409 22.02 -10.78 1.43
N THR A 410 21.25 -11.83 1.76
CA THR A 410 21.00 -12.95 0.82
C THR A 410 20.19 -12.49 -0.38
N SER A 411 19.12 -11.72 -0.16
CA SER A 411 18.32 -11.14 -1.25
C SER A 411 19.11 -10.14 -2.10
N MET A 412 19.97 -9.32 -1.48
CA MET A 412 20.88 -8.44 -2.21
C MET A 412 21.88 -9.22 -3.08
N SER A 413 22.44 -10.31 -2.55
CA SER A 413 23.40 -11.15 -3.27
C SER A 413 22.79 -11.80 -4.51
N MET A 414 21.52 -12.20 -4.44
CA MET A 414 20.77 -12.69 -5.62
C MET A 414 20.72 -11.62 -6.73
N ILE A 415 20.44 -10.36 -6.37
CA ILE A 415 20.38 -9.23 -7.30
C ILE A 415 21.78 -8.86 -7.84
N PHE A 416 22.80 -8.79 -6.99
CA PHE A 416 24.17 -8.52 -7.45
C PHE A 416 24.65 -9.56 -8.45
N LYS A 417 24.40 -10.84 -8.14
CA LYS A 417 24.76 -11.94 -9.02
C LYS A 417 24.01 -11.90 -10.36
N TYR A 418 22.75 -11.45 -10.37
CA TYR A 418 21.99 -11.21 -11.60
C TYR A 418 22.68 -10.22 -12.53
N TYR A 419 23.33 -9.20 -11.97
CA TYR A 419 24.12 -8.20 -12.70
C TYR A 419 25.60 -8.59 -12.89
N GLY A 420 25.95 -9.86 -12.68
CA GLY A 420 27.31 -10.37 -12.89
C GLY A 420 28.32 -10.03 -11.78
N GLN A 421 27.86 -9.45 -10.67
CA GLN A 421 28.71 -9.14 -9.53
C GLN A 421 28.75 -10.32 -8.56
N ASN A 422 29.95 -10.82 -8.26
CA ASN A 422 30.17 -11.95 -7.36
C ASN A 422 30.27 -11.48 -5.91
N ILE A 423 29.19 -10.89 -5.39
CA ILE A 423 29.08 -10.45 -3.99
C ILE A 423 28.17 -11.45 -3.27
N HIS A 424 28.69 -12.09 -2.23
CA HIS A 424 27.93 -13.05 -1.43
C HIS A 424 27.36 -12.41 -0.16
N SER A 425 26.37 -13.07 0.43
CA SER A 425 25.70 -12.61 1.65
C SER A 425 26.67 -12.37 2.81
N TRP A 426 27.74 -13.15 2.91
CA TRP A 426 28.76 -12.98 3.93
C TRP A 426 29.71 -11.81 3.68
N ASP A 427 29.90 -11.40 2.42
CA ASP A 427 30.69 -10.20 2.08
C ASP A 427 29.94 -8.97 2.57
N ILE A 428 28.62 -8.92 2.31
CA ILE A 428 27.73 -7.85 2.78
C ILE A 428 27.64 -7.88 4.32
N ALA A 429 27.48 -9.06 4.92
CA ALA A 429 27.44 -9.22 6.38
C ALA A 429 28.73 -8.73 7.03
N LYS A 430 29.89 -9.02 6.43
CA LYS A 430 31.19 -8.52 6.88
C LYS A 430 31.30 -7.00 6.78
N ASP A 431 30.91 -6.42 5.64
CA ASP A 431 30.94 -4.97 5.43
C ASP A 431 30.04 -4.23 6.44
N TRP A 432 28.92 -4.84 6.81
CA TRP A 432 27.98 -4.29 7.78
C TRP A 432 28.23 -4.75 9.22
N ASN A 433 29.27 -5.55 9.45
CA ASN A 433 29.64 -6.11 10.74
C ASN A 433 28.45 -6.81 11.45
N LEU A 434 27.70 -7.62 10.70
CA LEU A 434 26.59 -8.43 11.20
C LEU A 434 27.13 -9.69 11.90
N ALA A 435 26.67 -9.96 13.12
CA ALA A 435 26.99 -11.21 13.83
C ALA A 435 25.95 -12.30 13.53
N ARG A 436 26.37 -13.57 13.67
CA ARG A 436 25.50 -14.75 13.48
C ARG A 436 24.58 -15.04 14.67
N ASP A 437 24.98 -14.71 15.90
CA ASP A 437 24.30 -15.15 17.15
C ASP A 437 23.62 -14.03 17.94
N LEU A 438 23.52 -12.82 17.38
CA LEU A 438 22.83 -11.75 18.09
C LEU A 438 21.31 -11.89 17.84
N PRO A 439 20.46 -11.70 18.87
CA PRO A 439 19.02 -11.50 18.69
C PRO A 439 18.76 -10.09 18.10
N GLU A 440 19.50 -9.75 17.04
CA GLU A 440 19.55 -8.44 16.39
C GLU A 440 18.68 -8.37 15.13
N GLY A 441 17.78 -9.34 14.93
CA GLY A 441 16.60 -9.15 14.07
C GLY A 441 15.80 -7.89 14.45
N LEU A 442 15.89 -7.45 15.72
CA LEU A 442 15.27 -6.23 16.24
C LEU A 442 15.97 -4.90 15.85
N PHE A 443 17.23 -4.90 15.38
CA PHE A 443 17.98 -3.65 15.13
C PHE A 443 18.08 -3.25 13.65
N MET A 444 17.51 -4.04 12.73
CA MET A 444 17.68 -3.79 11.31
C MET A 444 16.77 -2.66 10.81
N TRP A 445 15.52 -2.51 11.26
CA TRP A 445 14.55 -1.63 10.61
C TRP A 445 14.82 -0.12 10.67
N GLU A 446 15.59 0.37 11.65
CA GLU A 446 15.96 1.80 11.74
C GLU A 446 16.96 2.25 10.66
N ARG A 447 17.60 1.32 9.91
CA ARG A 447 18.73 1.63 9.02
C ARG A 447 18.52 1.33 7.52
N GLN A 448 17.45 0.65 7.10
CA GLN A 448 17.54 -0.24 5.93
C GLN A 448 17.20 0.34 4.55
N GLY A 449 16.14 1.14 4.39
CA GLY A 449 15.77 1.62 3.04
C GLY A 449 16.91 2.41 2.38
N TRP A 450 17.56 3.30 3.14
CA TRP A 450 18.68 4.11 2.66
C TRP A 450 19.99 3.33 2.56
N ASN A 451 20.31 2.44 3.52
CA ASN A 451 21.58 1.70 3.47
C ASN A 451 21.59 0.62 2.39
N VAL A 452 20.48 -0.09 2.18
CA VAL A 452 20.36 -1.09 1.09
C VAL A 452 20.48 -0.39 -0.26
N ARG A 453 19.72 0.70 -0.44
CA ARG A 453 19.83 1.58 -1.62
C ARG A 453 21.25 2.05 -1.85
N GLN A 454 21.88 2.60 -0.81
CA GLN A 454 23.23 3.15 -0.91
C GLN A 454 24.24 2.07 -1.26
N TYR A 455 24.13 0.87 -0.68
CA TYR A 455 25.03 -0.23 -0.98
C TYR A 455 24.93 -0.69 -2.44
N PHE A 456 23.73 -0.73 -3.02
CA PHE A 456 23.57 -0.96 -4.47
C PHE A 456 24.23 0.15 -5.30
N MET A 457 24.06 1.41 -4.91
CA MET A 457 24.67 2.56 -5.59
C MET A 457 26.20 2.57 -5.51
N ASP A 458 26.76 2.24 -4.34
CA ASP A 458 28.20 2.14 -4.12
C ASP A 458 28.82 1.04 -5.00
N HIS A 459 28.02 0.05 -5.40
CA HIS A 459 28.38 -1.04 -6.31
C HIS A 459 27.92 -0.79 -7.75
N SER A 460 27.75 0.48 -8.15
CA SER A 460 27.44 0.90 -9.53
C SER A 460 26.12 0.38 -10.09
N LEU A 461 25.13 0.09 -9.24
CA LEU A 461 23.76 -0.18 -9.64
C LEU A 461 22.88 1.04 -9.34
N SER A 462 21.85 1.27 -10.14
CA SER A 462 20.88 2.33 -9.88
C SER A 462 19.65 1.75 -9.20
N THR A 463 18.89 2.56 -8.47
CA THR A 463 17.72 2.06 -7.72
C THR A 463 16.55 3.02 -7.81
N ASN A 464 15.34 2.47 -7.94
CA ASN A 464 14.09 3.19 -7.72
C ASN A 464 13.43 2.65 -6.44
N VAL A 465 13.09 3.53 -5.50
CA VAL A 465 12.52 3.14 -4.20
C VAL A 465 11.07 3.56 -4.12
N GLU A 466 10.23 2.61 -3.75
CA GLU A 466 8.81 2.82 -3.48
C GLU A 466 8.52 2.56 -2.00
N PHE A 467 7.86 3.55 -1.38
CA PHE A 467 7.34 3.47 -0.02
C PHE A 467 5.83 3.22 -0.05
N PRO A 468 5.22 2.76 1.06
CA PRO A 468 3.81 2.41 1.10
C PRO A 468 2.89 3.61 0.74
N PRO A 469 1.81 3.37 -0.02
CA PRO A 469 1.42 2.08 -0.57
C PRO A 469 2.31 1.70 -1.77
N ILE A 470 2.88 0.49 -1.73
CA ILE A 470 3.70 -0.05 -2.84
C ILE A 470 2.79 -0.22 -4.05
N ASN A 471 3.19 0.33 -5.20
CA ASN A 471 2.41 0.23 -6.41
C ASN A 471 2.80 -1.04 -7.15
N PHE A 472 1.96 -2.05 -7.12
CA PHE A 472 2.28 -3.31 -7.79
C PHE A 472 2.29 -3.22 -9.32
N ASP A 473 1.69 -2.20 -9.92
CA ASP A 473 1.75 -2.01 -11.37
C ASP A 473 3.08 -1.42 -11.85
N THR A 474 3.81 -0.70 -10.99
CA THR A 474 5.19 -0.25 -11.31
C THR A 474 6.19 -1.40 -11.22
N ILE A 475 5.93 -2.41 -10.38
CA ILE A 475 6.75 -3.64 -10.33
C ILE A 475 6.73 -4.36 -11.68
N GLU A 476 5.58 -4.43 -12.36
CA GLU A 476 5.48 -5.05 -13.69
C GLU A 476 6.35 -4.30 -14.72
N ASP A 477 6.25 -2.96 -14.76
CA ASP A 477 7.09 -2.13 -15.63
C ASP A 477 8.59 -2.29 -15.31
N GLN A 478 8.93 -2.47 -14.03
CA GLN A 478 10.31 -2.65 -13.58
C GLN A 478 10.88 -3.98 -14.05
N ILE A 479 10.11 -5.06 -13.89
CA ILE A 479 10.47 -6.38 -14.39
C ILE A 479 10.60 -6.37 -15.92
N ASP A 480 9.74 -5.65 -16.65
CA ASP A 480 9.85 -5.47 -18.10
C ASP A 480 11.16 -4.80 -18.53
N GLN A 481 11.68 -3.90 -17.69
CA GLN A 481 12.99 -3.26 -17.85
C GLN A 481 14.17 -4.12 -17.35
N ASN A 482 13.92 -5.37 -16.96
CA ASN A 482 14.90 -6.30 -16.40
C ASN A 482 15.42 -5.90 -15.02
N MET A 483 14.63 -5.15 -14.24
CA MET A 483 14.96 -4.76 -12.89
C MET A 483 14.29 -5.70 -11.88
N PRO A 484 15.01 -6.62 -11.21
CA PRO A 484 14.45 -7.37 -10.10
C PRO A 484 14.13 -6.45 -8.92
N VAL A 485 13.08 -6.78 -8.17
CA VAL A 485 12.57 -5.93 -7.09
C VAL A 485 12.84 -6.58 -5.74
N PHE A 486 13.62 -5.91 -4.91
CA PHE A 486 13.83 -6.23 -3.51
C PHE A 486 12.59 -5.78 -2.72
N LEU A 487 11.88 -6.71 -2.09
CA LEU A 487 10.65 -6.42 -1.35
C LEU A 487 10.82 -6.72 0.14
N ALA A 488 10.68 -5.70 0.97
CA ALA A 488 10.65 -5.83 2.42
C ALA A 488 9.20 -5.95 2.92
N LEU A 489 8.93 -7.04 3.64
CA LEU A 489 7.62 -7.40 4.19
C LEU A 489 7.64 -7.17 5.70
N HIS A 490 7.19 -5.99 6.13
CA HIS A 490 7.29 -5.61 7.54
C HIS A 490 6.46 -6.50 8.48
N SER A 491 5.31 -7.02 8.03
CA SER A 491 4.41 -7.81 8.88
C SER A 491 5.00 -9.12 9.40
N ILE A 492 6.05 -9.62 8.75
CA ILE A 492 6.76 -10.86 9.10
C ILE A 492 8.27 -10.66 9.23
N GLU A 493 8.72 -9.40 9.26
CA GLU A 493 10.13 -9.04 9.36
C GLU A 493 11.04 -9.77 8.36
N HIS A 494 10.60 -9.89 7.10
CA HIS A 494 11.30 -10.69 6.08
C HIS A 494 11.52 -9.93 4.78
N VAL A 495 12.48 -10.40 3.98
CA VAL A 495 12.80 -9.85 2.66
C VAL A 495 12.80 -10.97 1.61
N VAL A 496 12.19 -10.66 0.47
CA VAL A 496 12.17 -11.53 -0.71
C VAL A 496 12.55 -10.74 -1.96
N VAL A 497 12.80 -11.45 -3.07
CA VAL A 497 13.02 -10.82 -4.39
C VAL A 497 11.88 -11.20 -5.32
N ILE A 498 11.17 -10.20 -5.85
CA ILE A 498 10.25 -10.39 -6.97
C ILE A 498 11.10 -10.46 -8.24
N VAL A 499 10.98 -11.58 -8.95
CA VAL A 499 11.76 -11.91 -10.14
C VAL A 499 10.88 -12.00 -11.38
N GLY A 500 9.58 -11.85 -11.24
CA GLY A 500 8.66 -11.95 -12.36
C GLY A 500 7.23 -11.60 -12.00
N TYR A 501 6.38 -11.51 -13.02
CA TYR A 501 4.94 -11.37 -12.89
C TYR A 501 4.19 -12.19 -13.95
N ASP A 502 2.92 -12.47 -13.67
CA ASP A 502 1.91 -12.92 -14.63
C ASP A 502 0.68 -12.04 -14.43
N ASN A 503 0.32 -11.24 -15.43
CA ASN A 503 -0.86 -10.36 -15.37
C ASN A 503 -2.01 -10.85 -16.28
N THR A 504 -1.99 -12.14 -16.62
CA THR A 504 -3.11 -12.77 -17.31
C THR A 504 -4.35 -12.69 -16.42
N VAL A 505 -5.44 -12.17 -16.98
CA VAL A 505 -6.70 -11.92 -16.26
C VAL A 505 -7.18 -13.20 -15.56
N GLY A 506 -7.35 -13.15 -14.24
CA GLY A 506 -7.76 -14.28 -13.41
C GLY A 506 -6.61 -15.18 -12.93
N SER A 507 -5.36 -14.79 -13.16
CA SER A 507 -4.17 -15.45 -12.61
C SER A 507 -3.06 -14.47 -12.23
N GLU A 508 -3.43 -13.27 -11.77
CA GLU A 508 -2.52 -12.18 -11.41
C GLU A 508 -1.54 -12.60 -10.29
N LYS A 509 -0.28 -12.81 -10.63
CA LYS A 509 0.74 -13.37 -9.74
C LYS A 509 2.07 -12.63 -9.83
N PHE A 510 2.80 -12.64 -8.71
CA PHE A 510 4.23 -12.38 -8.68
C PHE A 510 5.02 -13.68 -8.55
N TYR A 511 6.15 -13.75 -9.23
CA TYR A 511 7.12 -14.83 -9.04
C TYR A 511 8.18 -14.37 -8.05
N ILE A 512 8.29 -15.09 -6.93
CA ILE A 512 9.08 -14.68 -5.77
C ILE A 512 10.19 -15.69 -5.48
N SER A 513 11.42 -15.20 -5.37
CA SER A 513 12.53 -15.95 -4.81
C SER A 513 12.68 -15.62 -3.33
N ASP A 514 12.48 -16.63 -2.47
CA ASP A 514 12.47 -16.47 -1.01
C ASP A 514 13.73 -17.14 -0.39
N PRO A 515 14.62 -16.36 0.26
CA PRO A 515 15.88 -16.89 0.77
C PRO A 515 15.74 -17.91 1.90
N SER A 516 14.62 -17.94 2.64
CA SER A 516 14.37 -18.92 3.71
C SER A 516 13.14 -19.78 3.49
N GLY A 517 12.16 -19.28 2.74
CA GLY A 517 10.81 -19.82 2.68
C GLY A 517 9.86 -19.23 3.70
N ALA A 518 10.29 -18.29 4.54
CA ALA A 518 9.45 -17.72 5.59
C ALA A 518 8.16 -17.12 5.01
N PHE A 519 8.23 -16.44 3.87
CA PHE A 519 7.03 -15.90 3.23
C PHE A 519 6.30 -16.96 2.41
N VAL A 520 6.96 -17.60 1.44
CA VAL A 520 6.23 -18.45 0.49
C VAL A 520 5.80 -19.79 1.11
N SER A 521 6.61 -20.38 1.99
CA SER A 521 6.30 -21.65 2.65
C SER A 521 5.62 -21.43 4.00
N ASP A 522 6.19 -20.65 4.90
CA ASP A 522 5.71 -20.63 6.28
C ASP A 522 4.43 -19.82 6.42
N GLU A 523 4.30 -18.69 5.73
CA GLU A 523 3.05 -17.92 5.68
C GLU A 523 2.04 -18.52 4.71
N LEU A 524 2.43 -18.70 3.44
CA LEU A 524 1.47 -19.02 2.36
C LEU A 524 1.30 -20.51 2.07
N LYS A 525 2.15 -21.38 2.63
CA LYS A 525 2.13 -22.84 2.37
C LYS A 525 2.30 -23.20 0.88
N LEU A 526 3.10 -22.41 0.16
CA LEU A 526 3.41 -22.56 -1.26
C LEU A 526 4.85 -23.05 -1.49
N GLY A 527 5.04 -23.73 -2.62
CA GLY A 527 6.37 -24.13 -3.09
C GLY A 527 7.04 -25.22 -2.24
N SER A 528 8.32 -25.45 -2.51
CA SER A 528 9.19 -26.33 -1.74
C SER A 528 10.64 -25.87 -1.95
N PRO A 529 11.54 -26.07 -0.97
CA PRO A 529 12.94 -25.69 -1.16
C PRO A 529 13.56 -26.37 -2.39
N PRO A 530 14.42 -25.66 -3.15
CA PRO A 530 14.71 -24.23 -3.05
C PRO A 530 13.54 -23.37 -3.55
N TYR A 531 13.26 -22.25 -2.88
CA TYR A 531 12.11 -21.39 -3.16
C TYR A 531 12.42 -20.38 -4.27
N VAL A 532 12.58 -20.88 -5.49
CA VAL A 532 12.96 -20.09 -6.66
C VAL A 532 11.72 -19.72 -7.49
N ALA A 533 11.51 -18.43 -7.74
CA ALA A 533 10.42 -17.93 -8.59
C ALA A 533 9.07 -18.63 -8.28
N VAL A 534 8.70 -18.72 -7.01
CA VAL A 534 7.45 -19.32 -6.57
C VAL A 534 6.29 -18.38 -6.96
N PRO A 535 5.27 -18.85 -7.68
CA PRO A 535 4.12 -18.02 -8.03
C PRO A 535 3.26 -17.74 -6.80
N VAL A 536 3.00 -16.47 -6.51
CA VAL A 536 2.20 -15.98 -5.38
C VAL A 536 1.12 -15.04 -5.90
N ASP A 537 -0.10 -15.17 -5.40
CA ASP A 537 -1.21 -14.28 -5.77
C ASP A 537 -0.88 -12.82 -5.40
N ARG A 538 -1.17 -11.89 -6.31
CA ARG A 538 -0.87 -10.46 -6.10
C ARG A 538 -1.54 -9.91 -4.84
N ASN A 539 -2.74 -10.39 -4.48
CA ASN A 539 -3.43 -9.96 -3.26
C ASN A 539 -2.74 -10.49 -2.00
N ASP A 540 -2.21 -11.71 -2.04
CA ASP A 540 -1.44 -12.27 -0.92
C ASP A 540 -0.18 -11.43 -0.67
N VAL A 541 0.52 -10.99 -1.72
CA VAL A 541 1.64 -10.05 -1.55
C VAL A 541 1.17 -8.71 -0.96
N ALA A 542 0.01 -8.20 -1.40
CA ALA A 542 -0.56 -6.93 -0.90
C ALA A 542 -0.79 -6.95 0.61
N ASN A 543 -1.31 -8.08 1.12
CA ASN A 543 -1.66 -8.25 2.53
C ASN A 543 -0.43 -8.12 3.45
N TYR A 544 0.75 -8.53 2.99
CA TYR A 544 1.99 -8.48 3.76
C TYR A 544 2.84 -7.23 3.45
N ALA A 545 2.69 -6.67 2.25
CA ALA A 545 3.39 -5.46 1.82
C ALA A 545 2.69 -4.15 2.25
N GLY A 546 1.49 -4.20 2.84
CA GLY A 546 0.70 -3.03 3.23
C GLY A 546 1.12 -2.32 4.52
N GLY A 547 2.10 -2.83 5.27
CA GLY A 547 2.59 -2.20 6.49
C GLY A 547 3.27 -0.85 6.23
N LEU A 548 3.11 0.12 7.15
CA LEU A 548 3.70 1.47 7.07
C LEU A 548 5.22 1.48 6.87
N LEU A 549 5.90 0.38 7.18
CA LEU A 549 7.36 0.22 7.09
C LEU A 549 7.81 -0.76 6.00
N SER A 550 6.89 -1.35 5.24
CA SER A 550 7.25 -2.15 4.06
C SER A 550 7.82 -1.23 2.97
N TYR A 551 8.69 -1.73 2.10
CA TYR A 551 9.21 -0.95 0.98
C TYR A 551 9.66 -1.86 -0.16
N ALA A 552 9.72 -1.31 -1.37
CA ALA A 552 10.22 -2.00 -2.55
C ALA A 552 11.38 -1.20 -3.18
N ILE A 553 12.43 -1.91 -3.61
CA ILE A 553 13.57 -1.31 -4.32
C ILE A 553 13.74 -2.06 -5.64
N ALA A 554 13.42 -1.41 -6.75
CA ALA A 554 13.78 -1.90 -8.07
C ALA A 554 15.24 -1.54 -8.33
N VAL A 555 16.05 -2.52 -8.72
CA VAL A 555 17.48 -2.35 -8.93
C VAL A 555 17.78 -2.48 -10.41
N ASP A 556 18.49 -1.51 -10.97
CA ASP A 556 18.83 -1.40 -12.39
C ASP A 556 20.34 -1.57 -12.62
N GLY A 557 20.68 -2.22 -13.73
CA GLY A 557 22.03 -2.55 -14.16
C GLY A 557 22.02 -3.29 -15.49
N THR A 558 23.16 -3.79 -15.94
CA THR A 558 23.25 -4.61 -17.16
C THR A 558 23.17 -6.09 -16.79
N PRO A 559 22.08 -6.82 -17.11
CA PRO A 559 21.94 -8.22 -16.70
C PRO A 559 23.04 -9.10 -17.27
N ALA A 560 23.68 -9.89 -16.39
CA ALA A 560 24.66 -10.90 -16.75
C ALA A 560 24.50 -12.14 -15.85
N PRO A 561 23.30 -12.74 -15.78
CA PRO A 561 23.04 -13.83 -14.84
C PRO A 561 23.84 -15.08 -15.23
N PRO A 562 24.43 -15.80 -14.25
CA PRO A 562 24.96 -17.13 -14.50
C PRO A 562 23.83 -18.09 -14.88
N LYS A 563 24.19 -19.20 -15.54
CA LYS A 563 23.23 -20.26 -15.91
C LYS A 563 22.67 -21.05 -14.72
N GLY A 564 23.23 -20.84 -13.52
CA GLY A 564 22.81 -21.47 -12.28
C GLY A 564 23.51 -20.86 -11.07
N THR A 565 23.09 -21.26 -9.88
CA THR A 565 23.83 -20.99 -8.64
C THR A 565 24.09 -22.23 -7.82
N ILE A 566 25.29 -22.25 -7.26
CA ILE A 566 25.67 -23.13 -6.17
C ILE A 566 25.68 -22.23 -4.94
N ASP A 567 24.84 -22.58 -3.97
CA ASP A 567 24.78 -21.90 -2.69
C ASP A 567 25.61 -22.69 -1.68
N LEU A 568 26.55 -22.01 -1.01
CA LEU A 568 27.44 -22.62 -0.03
C LEU A 568 26.86 -22.44 1.38
N GLN A 569 26.34 -23.51 1.98
CA GLN A 569 25.73 -23.47 3.31
C GLN A 569 26.64 -23.94 4.45
N ASP A 570 26.33 -23.46 5.66
CA ASP A 570 26.98 -23.77 6.95
C ASP A 570 26.92 -25.25 7.37
N TYR A 571 26.05 -26.06 6.74
CA TYR A 571 25.96 -27.51 6.97
C TYR A 571 26.96 -28.32 6.14
N GLY A 572 27.95 -27.64 5.57
CA GLY A 572 28.52 -28.07 4.31
C GLY A 572 29.62 -29.11 4.39
N PHE A 573 30.40 -29.24 5.46
CA PHE A 573 31.55 -30.14 5.41
C PHE A 573 31.88 -30.85 6.72
N TYR A 574 32.15 -32.15 6.61
CA TYR A 574 32.45 -33.02 7.75
C TYR A 574 33.47 -34.09 7.36
N PHE A 575 34.17 -34.63 8.36
CA PHE A 575 34.92 -35.87 8.22
C PHE A 575 34.17 -37.03 8.89
N CYS A 576 34.05 -38.15 8.19
CA CYS A 576 33.41 -39.35 8.73
C CYS A 576 34.18 -40.63 8.39
N TYR A 577 34.00 -41.67 9.21
CA TYR A 577 34.53 -43.01 8.96
C TYR A 577 33.40 -43.97 8.55
N PRO A 578 33.50 -44.75 7.45
CA PRO A 578 32.38 -45.51 6.88
C PRO A 578 31.75 -46.55 7.81
N GLU A 579 32.55 -47.15 8.71
CA GLU A 579 32.13 -48.29 9.54
C GLU A 579 31.63 -47.88 10.94
N ARG A 580 31.59 -46.58 11.26
CA ARG A 580 31.15 -46.06 12.57
C ARG A 580 29.99 -45.07 12.40
N PRO A 581 28.74 -45.55 12.23
CA PRO A 581 27.60 -44.69 11.92
C PRO A 581 27.25 -43.66 13.00
N ASN A 582 27.59 -43.90 14.28
CA ASN A 582 27.03 -43.11 15.40
C ASN A 582 28.03 -42.37 16.32
N PHE A 583 29.35 -42.61 16.28
CA PHE A 583 30.25 -42.12 17.36
C PHE A 583 31.65 -41.59 16.96
N ALA A 584 31.92 -41.32 15.69
CA ALA A 584 33.18 -40.67 15.29
C ALA A 584 32.97 -39.68 14.14
N GLN A 585 31.89 -38.89 14.21
CA GLN A 585 31.79 -37.69 13.39
C GLN A 585 32.78 -36.69 13.98
N VAL A 586 33.90 -36.45 13.30
CA VAL A 586 34.74 -35.31 13.62
C VAL A 586 33.98 -34.11 13.09
N TYR A 587 33.09 -33.56 13.91
CA TYR A 587 32.43 -32.30 13.62
C TYR A 587 33.50 -31.22 13.71
N SER A 588 34.02 -30.86 12.54
CA SER A 588 34.42 -29.49 12.31
C SER A 588 33.23 -28.77 11.72
N TRP A 589 32.80 -27.70 12.37
CA TRP A 589 31.76 -26.83 11.85
C TRP A 589 32.41 -25.61 11.21
N PHE A 590 31.69 -25.02 10.26
CA PHE A 590 31.99 -23.68 9.77
C PHE A 590 31.33 -22.69 10.73
N TYR A 591 32.12 -21.78 11.28
CA TYR A 591 31.62 -20.61 11.95
C TYR A 591 32.43 -19.38 11.50
N GLY A 592 31.76 -18.23 11.35
CA GLY A 592 32.41 -16.96 11.05
C GLY A 592 32.49 -16.58 9.57
N LEU A 593 31.44 -16.80 8.77
CA LEU A 593 31.41 -16.36 7.36
C LEU A 593 31.75 -14.85 7.20
N ASP A 594 31.42 -14.03 8.19
CA ASP A 594 31.77 -12.60 8.31
C ASP A 594 33.29 -12.34 8.52
N LYS A 595 34.06 -13.33 8.99
CA LYS A 595 35.48 -13.21 9.38
C LYS A 595 36.41 -14.25 8.73
N GLY A 596 35.91 -15.05 7.80
CA GLY A 596 36.65 -16.12 7.11
C GLY A 596 36.32 -17.53 7.62
N LEU A 597 36.74 -18.56 6.88
CA LEU A 597 36.41 -19.96 7.21
C LEU A 597 37.19 -20.43 8.45
N ILE A 598 36.52 -20.57 9.60
CA ILE A 598 37.12 -21.12 10.82
C ILE A 598 36.58 -22.52 11.07
N TRP A 599 37.49 -23.48 11.26
CA TRP A 599 37.19 -24.87 11.60
C TRP A 599 37.25 -25.01 13.12
N GLU A 600 36.11 -25.29 13.77
CA GLU A 600 36.10 -25.56 15.21
C GLU A 600 35.91 -27.05 15.50
N HIS A 601 36.81 -27.64 16.29
CA HIS A 601 36.71 -29.04 16.70
C HIS A 601 35.66 -29.19 17.82
N PHE A 602 34.88 -30.27 17.79
CA PHE A 602 34.02 -30.59 18.92
C PHE A 602 34.87 -30.81 20.19
N PRO A 603 34.52 -30.23 21.36
CA PRO A 603 35.27 -30.36 22.59
C PRO A 603 35.08 -31.77 23.17
N ARG A 604 35.85 -32.74 22.65
CA ARG A 604 36.14 -34.12 23.16
C ARG A 604 36.80 -35.02 22.11
N HIS A 605 37.08 -34.54 20.89
CA HIS A 605 37.70 -35.35 19.83
C HIS A 605 38.98 -34.68 19.32
N PRO A 606 40.18 -35.26 19.52
CA PRO A 606 41.36 -34.78 18.82
C PRO A 606 41.20 -35.00 17.30
N LEU A 607 41.57 -33.99 16.49
CA LEU A 607 41.60 -34.06 15.02
C LEU A 607 42.76 -34.96 14.56
N ALA A 608 42.60 -36.27 14.73
CA ALA A 608 43.48 -37.27 14.12
C ALA A 608 42.78 -37.86 12.89
N LEU A 609 42.87 -37.16 11.75
CA LEU A 609 42.32 -37.65 10.48
C LEU A 609 43.13 -38.85 9.97
N ASN A 610 42.43 -39.95 9.72
CA ASN A 610 42.92 -41.17 9.09
C ASN A 610 42.82 -41.03 7.55
N PRO A 611 43.79 -41.50 6.76
CA PRO A 611 43.68 -41.49 5.30
C PRO A 611 42.48 -42.27 4.74
N GLU A 612 41.89 -43.17 5.52
CA GLU A 612 40.63 -43.86 5.20
C GLU A 612 39.36 -43.07 5.56
N ASP A 613 39.48 -41.93 6.25
CA ASP A 613 38.34 -41.06 6.53
C ASP A 613 37.83 -40.44 5.22
N TRP A 614 36.54 -40.12 5.22
CA TRP A 614 35.85 -39.52 4.10
C TRP A 614 35.55 -38.06 4.42
N PHE A 615 35.95 -37.20 3.49
CA PHE A 615 35.48 -35.83 3.41
C PHE A 615 34.11 -35.82 2.77
N LYS A 616 33.13 -35.32 3.51
CA LYS A 616 31.74 -35.19 3.07
C LYS A 616 31.45 -33.72 2.84
N PHE A 617 30.78 -33.41 1.72
CA PHE A 617 30.32 -32.08 1.36
C PHE A 617 28.82 -32.06 1.03
N ASP A 618 28.01 -31.30 1.76
CA ASP A 618 26.56 -31.11 1.53
C ASP A 618 26.31 -29.69 0.97
N GLN A 619 25.75 -29.56 -0.24
CA GLN A 619 25.41 -28.24 -0.81
C GLN A 619 24.08 -28.17 -1.55
N TYR A 620 23.48 -26.98 -1.53
CA TYR A 620 22.35 -26.67 -2.38
C TYR A 620 22.83 -26.18 -3.74
N ILE A 621 22.25 -26.77 -4.79
CA ILE A 621 22.44 -26.30 -6.15
C ILE A 621 21.05 -25.95 -6.68
N ALA A 622 20.86 -24.68 -6.97
CA ALA A 622 19.60 -24.14 -7.45
C ALA A 622 19.73 -23.80 -8.95
N ASN A 623 18.77 -24.27 -9.72
CA ASN A 623 18.63 -23.93 -11.12
C ASN A 623 17.50 -22.90 -11.28
N GLN A 624 17.87 -21.65 -11.56
CA GLN A 624 16.93 -20.56 -11.83
C GLN A 624 16.45 -20.50 -13.30
N MET A 625 16.81 -21.48 -14.12
CA MET A 625 16.41 -21.60 -15.53
C MET A 625 15.26 -22.59 -15.71
N ASP A 626 14.46 -22.46 -16.76
CA ASP A 626 13.38 -23.41 -17.04
C ASP A 626 13.87 -24.77 -17.56
N ASP A 627 15.08 -24.79 -18.11
CA ASP A 627 15.68 -25.98 -18.71
C ASP A 627 16.64 -26.69 -17.75
N LEU A 628 16.80 -28.00 -17.95
CA LEU A 628 17.82 -28.82 -17.31
C LEU A 628 19.21 -28.18 -17.54
N GLN A 629 19.97 -27.99 -16.45
CA GLN A 629 21.35 -27.53 -16.51
C GLN A 629 22.29 -28.58 -15.91
N THR A 630 23.47 -28.70 -16.50
CA THR A 630 24.57 -29.51 -15.96
C THR A 630 25.65 -28.58 -15.42
N TYR A 631 26.00 -28.76 -14.17
CA TYR A 631 27.07 -28.05 -13.47
C TYR A 631 28.28 -28.97 -13.28
N PHE A 632 29.46 -28.39 -13.39
CA PHE A 632 30.70 -29.05 -13.06
C PHE A 632 31.29 -28.38 -11.83
N LEU A 633 31.22 -29.06 -10.69
CA LEU A 633 31.89 -28.61 -9.48
C LEU A 633 33.33 -29.12 -9.52
N LYS A 634 34.28 -28.18 -9.59
CA LYS A 634 35.70 -28.47 -9.40
C LYS A 634 36.04 -28.21 -7.93
N ILE A 635 36.53 -29.24 -7.24
CA ILE A 635 37.03 -29.13 -5.87
C ILE A 635 38.54 -29.27 -5.91
N ASP A 636 39.23 -28.17 -5.63
CA ASP A 636 40.69 -28.12 -5.59
C ASP A 636 41.18 -28.34 -4.15
N PHE A 637 41.92 -29.43 -3.95
CA PHE A 637 42.61 -29.72 -2.70
C PHE A 637 44.08 -29.37 -2.86
N THR A 638 44.51 -28.34 -2.13
CA THR A 638 45.90 -27.86 -2.15
C THR A 638 46.54 -28.02 -0.79
N LYS A 639 47.70 -28.67 -0.73
CA LYS A 639 48.57 -28.75 0.45
C LYS A 639 50.02 -28.63 -0.01
N GLU A 640 50.82 -27.79 0.65
CA GLU A 640 52.24 -27.50 0.33
C GLU A 640 52.92 -28.49 -0.65
N GLY A 641 53.02 -28.09 -1.93
CA GLY A 641 53.67 -28.89 -3.00
C GLY A 641 52.79 -29.94 -3.70
N TYR A 642 51.52 -30.07 -3.34
CA TYR A 642 50.56 -31.01 -3.90
C TYR A 642 49.19 -30.34 -4.17
N SER A 643 48.68 -30.51 -5.39
CA SER A 643 47.33 -30.09 -5.78
C SER A 643 46.62 -31.23 -6.47
N ASN A 644 45.42 -31.57 -6.01
CA ASN A 644 44.55 -32.51 -6.70
C ASN A 644 43.17 -31.89 -6.92
N SER A 645 42.58 -32.11 -8.10
CA SER A 645 41.28 -31.57 -8.48
C SER A 645 40.31 -32.71 -8.69
N HIS A 646 39.16 -32.63 -8.03
CA HIS A 646 38.05 -33.56 -8.27
C HIS A 646 36.93 -32.83 -8.99
N PHE A 647 36.39 -33.46 -10.02
CA PHE A 647 35.26 -32.93 -10.78
C PHE A 647 34.02 -33.75 -10.45
N VAL A 648 32.96 -33.06 -10.05
CA VAL A 648 31.65 -33.65 -9.85
C VAL A 648 30.70 -33.03 -10.87
N GLU A 649 30.17 -33.88 -11.75
CA GLU A 649 29.12 -33.50 -12.67
C GLU A 649 27.76 -33.61 -11.98
N ILE A 650 26.96 -32.55 -12.08
CA ILE A 650 25.69 -32.43 -11.37
C ILE A 650 24.64 -31.88 -12.33
N ALA A 651 23.68 -32.73 -12.70
CA ALA A 651 22.53 -32.32 -13.49
C ALA A 651 21.37 -31.89 -12.57
N VAL A 652 20.82 -30.69 -12.78
CA VAL A 652 19.71 -30.12 -12.01
C VAL A 652 18.60 -29.71 -12.96
N ASP A 653 17.43 -30.32 -12.81
CA ASP A 653 16.21 -29.98 -13.57
C ASP A 653 15.90 -28.48 -13.47
N GLY A 654 15.15 -27.95 -14.44
CA GLY A 654 14.72 -26.55 -14.44
C GLY A 654 13.78 -26.18 -13.30
N ARG A 655 13.37 -24.90 -13.25
CA ARG A 655 12.51 -24.29 -12.23
C ARG A 655 11.24 -25.11 -11.92
N SER A 656 10.63 -25.73 -12.94
CA SER A 656 9.46 -26.59 -12.76
C SER A 656 9.85 -28.06 -12.56
N ARG A 657 9.64 -28.60 -11.36
CA ARG A 657 9.83 -30.04 -11.08
C ARG A 657 8.90 -30.91 -11.94
N LYS A 658 9.42 -31.52 -13.01
CA LYS A 658 8.81 -32.73 -13.59
C LYS A 658 9.47 -33.95 -12.96
N LYS A 659 8.75 -34.68 -12.10
CA LYS A 659 9.21 -35.97 -11.56
C LYS A 659 9.64 -36.90 -12.72
N LYS A 660 10.92 -37.21 -12.82
CA LYS A 660 11.41 -38.38 -13.57
C LYS A 660 11.90 -39.43 -12.57
N TYR A 661 11.44 -40.67 -12.79
CA TYR A 661 11.90 -41.88 -12.12
C TYR A 661 13.22 -42.35 -12.75
N ASN A 662 14.12 -42.83 -11.88
CA ASN A 662 15.27 -43.74 -12.05
C ASN A 662 16.05 -43.74 -13.38
N ASP A 663 17.38 -43.67 -13.26
CA ASP A 663 18.25 -44.76 -13.73
C ASP A 663 19.58 -44.79 -12.94
N GLY A 664 20.09 -45.99 -12.69
CA GLY A 664 21.19 -46.27 -11.78
C GLY A 664 22.57 -45.97 -12.34
N PHE A 665 23.45 -45.42 -11.50
CA PHE A 665 24.90 -45.45 -11.68
C PHE A 665 25.61 -45.60 -10.33
N ASN A 666 26.61 -46.47 -10.29
CA ASN A 666 27.43 -46.82 -9.12
C ASN A 666 28.49 -45.75 -8.83
N SER A 667 28.05 -44.65 -8.24
CA SER A 667 28.78 -43.80 -7.28
C SER A 667 27.68 -42.99 -6.63
N SER A 668 27.35 -43.26 -5.36
CA SER A 668 26.02 -42.94 -4.80
C SER A 668 25.76 -41.44 -4.59
N SER A 669 25.50 -40.70 -5.67
CA SER A 669 24.81 -39.42 -5.68
C SER A 669 23.32 -39.69 -5.87
N ARG A 670 22.52 -39.55 -4.81
CA ARG A 670 21.06 -39.53 -4.93
C ARG A 670 20.63 -38.09 -5.22
N SER A 671 19.85 -37.87 -6.27
CA SER A 671 19.16 -36.61 -6.49
C SER A 671 17.67 -36.79 -6.74
N ILE A 672 16.92 -35.80 -6.26
CA ILE A 672 15.57 -35.42 -6.65
C ILE A 672 15.69 -33.91 -6.91
N GLY A 673 15.18 -33.41 -8.04
CA GLY A 673 15.46 -32.06 -8.57
C GLY A 673 15.44 -30.91 -7.56
N GLY A 674 16.40 -29.99 -7.68
CA GLY A 674 16.63 -28.86 -6.76
C GLY A 674 16.65 -29.33 -5.29
N GLY A 675 17.79 -29.78 -4.80
CA GLY A 675 17.92 -30.36 -3.46
C GLY A 675 19.35 -30.36 -2.94
N ILE A 676 19.52 -30.75 -1.68
CA ILE A 676 20.84 -30.93 -1.05
C ILE A 676 21.57 -32.06 -1.77
N TRP A 677 22.66 -31.71 -2.44
CA TRP A 677 23.59 -32.66 -3.00
C TRP A 677 24.62 -33.03 -1.95
N ARG A 678 24.85 -34.33 -1.81
CA ARG A 678 25.84 -34.89 -0.90
C ARG A 678 26.95 -35.55 -1.69
N ILE A 679 28.15 -35.01 -1.54
CA ILE A 679 29.37 -35.47 -2.20
C ILE A 679 30.27 -36.10 -1.15
N TYR A 680 30.88 -37.23 -1.52
CA TYR A 680 31.73 -38.04 -0.65
C TYR A 680 33.08 -38.27 -1.34
N CYS A 681 34.17 -37.88 -0.68
CA CYS A 681 35.54 -38.03 -1.17
C CYS A 681 36.40 -38.73 -0.12
N ASN A 682 37.07 -39.83 -0.49
CA ASN A 682 38.00 -40.52 0.42
C ASN A 682 39.32 -39.75 0.54
N LEU A 683 39.88 -39.59 1.75
CA LEU A 683 41.11 -38.79 1.94
C LEU A 683 42.35 -39.36 1.21
N ASN A 684 42.46 -40.69 1.03
CA ASN A 684 43.52 -41.27 0.19
C ASN A 684 43.40 -40.83 -1.27
N SER A 685 42.18 -40.74 -1.82
CA SER A 685 41.97 -40.26 -3.20
C SER A 685 42.24 -38.75 -3.34
N LEU A 686 42.28 -38.03 -2.21
CA LEU A 686 42.72 -36.64 -2.12
C LEU A 686 44.24 -36.50 -1.92
N GLY A 687 44.99 -37.60 -1.87
CA GLY A 687 46.44 -37.60 -1.70
C GLY A 687 46.93 -37.43 -0.26
N TYR A 688 46.04 -37.56 0.73
CA TYR A 688 46.41 -37.51 2.14
C TYR A 688 47.15 -38.80 2.53
N LYS A 689 48.46 -38.69 2.84
CA LYS A 689 49.27 -39.79 3.40
C LYS A 689 49.61 -39.46 4.84
N THR A 690 49.35 -40.38 5.78
CA THR A 690 49.61 -40.18 7.20
C THR A 690 51.08 -39.89 7.49
N ARG A 691 51.36 -38.75 8.15
CA ARG A 691 52.10 -38.74 9.43
C ARG A 691 52.13 -37.36 10.09
N LYS A 692 51.83 -37.40 11.40
CA LYS A 692 51.99 -36.42 12.48
C LYS A 692 51.11 -35.16 12.44
N GLU A 693 50.21 -35.12 13.42
CA GLU A 693 49.58 -33.98 14.10
C GLU A 693 49.55 -32.68 13.29
N VAL A 694 48.37 -32.40 12.74
CA VAL A 694 48.02 -31.08 12.22
C VAL A 694 47.57 -30.23 13.41
N ARG A 695 48.26 -29.12 13.65
CA ARG A 695 47.76 -28.01 14.47
C ARG A 695 46.79 -27.16 13.68
#